data_AF-A0AB37ZKB8-F1
#
_entry.id   AF-A0AB37ZKB8-F1
#
_cell.length_a   1.000
_cell.length_b   1.000
_cell.length_c   1.000
_cell.angle_alpha   90.00
_cell.angle_beta   90.00
_cell.angle_gamma   90.00
#
_symmetry.space_group_name_H-M   'P 1'
#
loop_
_entity.id
_entity.type
_entity.pdbx_description
1 polymer ?
#
loop_
_entity_poly.entity_id
_entity_poly.type
_entity_poly.pdbx_seq_one_letter_code
_entity_poly.pdbx_strand_id
1 'polypeptide(L)'
;MLKAAPMGKLALSKEQKLLGPDRFTPSTVAVREHRARERADRIIDQFIGRFTEKNFFPEGGEDALFALLVQLPDWPADLSIRIHNENDEVLAVFLKGSDESAVQGSIVLMQNADAYIVPDDVPVSNDEPLLHWVFSQLPAGSSVGMGGNFPGSHSDDGRIVTLREQIAGLANDQRPLLFDALVAADEGASKGQLDTRTRNPFLPLWVRQQTLLSAVLSELCALYPDVPAGRLEGLLEQMPLTEQEEADFLDNVVLPESFDEAMSISLDEWSSSLAIDGLSRTRSFNTYTDELARKIIRELLTAESGRELVIFEPGESEYFPEDPDDTRIVLLHDGYGNYSARDTESGGFFSFKPGTDSFYLAISSQLKAEERFALGMQFEQDVKGIRDVLTRRAIEKNRGWFDPEQPTEIENDCLPDWFANATDVEKQSWKVAVQDYSQALLEAQAPDLPDPSVYGQPDRLRNYARGKLQERILLDHGITVDPDRISVHTTSVEIDPGIGIDIDYEYVGPSELEPHYETQERSLTDLSLENIALTNINFLLTGRAFDDQGQLLSFLNAGYLFGLIRELNIGEDYSRYLSIVLSTSAAGQWHRECYARVMRAQMRLDAIEAKMAGDFLGDGGLPPELANRGYKWVAAVLDHPVDSDDRATVEGHRIQVSQLSINGVSLSGVLVIGTESRSSVANVVVFTPQAPDGMCFREMSDTQEFRQRILLEPELLNYLVGRAPLASQADVRQVLTAGRDTLFMELQPCTGSFLEVVYESEVARVISAVDEQTNTNWETYWESAWEITQTVGDILLTFTPFKVQLPIAALRSFYAIWQGVGKKSSEQGSAPLYLVQAALLLADGLTLSKGRRVRTSSTATVGRSVLDPKTAVSKTPVGLKARSDGIYRGIHEKAQEGVPSRFYAVQQEKVYAVRYDSDCAAWRVIDSRRPDAYYQLPIQLDDQGVWVHASAGLRGGGRHRITKLPTETGNGTDTPGKSAGKLRYKIHMSDFFNAAEFKRADKEIQAKDLEASVRNAVEKYVLDGAAHLHRWKPTAKNKLDKNAKFFFLDLPSIGDSTGRGDWRLVLKRVEKGLLEPFDILNHKQM
;
A
#
# COMPACT_ATOMS: atom_id res chain seq x y z
N MET A 1 15.68 -11.52 -20.37
CA MET A 1 16.09 -12.11 -19.07
C MET A 1 15.24 -11.52 -17.91
N LEU A 2 13.91 -11.68 -17.96
CA LEU A 2 12.96 -10.99 -17.07
C LEU A 2 11.98 -11.96 -16.37
N LYS A 3 12.42 -13.19 -16.12
CA LYS A 3 11.67 -14.20 -15.35
C LYS A 3 12.43 -14.54 -14.07
N ALA A 4 12.29 -13.71 -13.03
CA ALA A 4 12.45 -14.09 -11.62
C ALA A 4 12.47 -12.83 -10.73
N ALA A 5 11.30 -12.37 -10.31
CA ALA A 5 11.16 -11.83 -8.96
C ALA A 5 10.15 -12.76 -8.27
N PRO A 6 10.56 -13.61 -7.31
CA PRO A 6 9.57 -14.32 -6.54
C PRO A 6 8.79 -13.27 -5.76
N MET A 7 7.47 -13.25 -5.94
CA MET A 7 6.54 -12.66 -4.98
C MET A 7 7.00 -13.08 -3.58
N GLY A 8 7.06 -12.12 -2.66
CA GLY A 8 7.66 -12.26 -1.33
C GLY A 8 7.35 -13.63 -0.73
N LYS A 9 8.39 -14.44 -0.53
CA LYS A 9 8.24 -15.79 0.00
C LYS A 9 7.64 -15.68 1.40
N LEU A 10 6.51 -16.37 1.62
CA LEU A 10 6.07 -16.76 2.95
C LEU A 10 7.20 -17.51 3.65
N ALA A 11 7.26 -17.40 4.97
CA ALA A 11 8.21 -18.14 5.77
C ALA A 11 8.08 -19.65 5.49
N LEU A 12 9.23 -20.31 5.34
CA LEU A 12 9.38 -21.67 4.77
C LEU A 12 8.51 -22.73 5.49
N SER A 13 7.83 -23.59 4.72
CA SER A 13 7.04 -24.71 5.25
C SER A 13 7.90 -25.69 6.09
N LYS A 14 7.28 -26.48 6.97
CA LYS A 14 8.01 -27.48 7.78
C LYS A 14 8.78 -28.50 6.93
N GLU A 15 8.29 -28.82 5.72
CA GLU A 15 8.97 -29.71 4.76
C GLU A 15 10.24 -29.10 4.16
N GLN A 16 10.28 -27.77 4.00
CA GLN A 16 11.46 -27.06 3.46
C GLN A 16 12.58 -26.90 4.50
N LYS A 17 12.25 -26.81 5.81
CA LYS A 17 13.23 -26.83 6.92
C LYS A 17 14.09 -28.11 6.97
N LEU A 18 13.67 -29.18 6.29
CA LEU A 18 14.37 -30.47 6.25
C LEU A 18 15.42 -30.58 5.11
N LEU A 19 15.50 -29.61 4.20
CA LEU A 19 16.30 -29.67 2.97
C LEU A 19 17.60 -28.82 2.98
N GLY A 20 18.48 -29.01 3.98
CA GLY A 20 19.92 -28.66 3.91
C GLY A 20 20.32 -27.17 3.70
N PRO A 21 21.63 -26.84 3.82
CA PRO A 21 22.10 -25.72 4.66
C PRO A 21 21.39 -24.41 4.32
N ASP A 22 20.64 -23.97 5.31
CA ASP A 22 19.32 -23.41 5.14
C ASP A 22 19.42 -21.92 5.50
N ARG A 23 19.71 -21.09 4.48
CA ARG A 23 19.86 -19.63 4.65
C ARG A 23 18.48 -19.03 4.89
N PHE A 24 18.25 -18.55 6.11
CA PHE A 24 17.02 -17.88 6.50
C PHE A 24 16.75 -16.66 5.60
N THR A 25 15.55 -16.58 5.02
CA THR A 25 15.08 -15.40 4.28
C THR A 25 13.83 -14.88 4.99
N PRO A 26 13.82 -13.63 5.46
CA PRO A 26 12.69 -13.08 6.22
C PRO A 26 11.46 -12.80 5.37
N SER A 27 10.31 -12.74 6.03
CA SER A 27 9.09 -12.21 5.42
C SER A 27 9.15 -10.69 5.26
N THR A 28 8.39 -10.15 4.29
CA THR A 28 8.26 -8.70 4.08
C THR A 28 7.68 -7.98 5.30
N VAL A 29 6.80 -8.66 6.04
CA VAL A 29 6.21 -8.18 7.29
C VAL A 29 7.29 -8.02 8.37
N ALA A 30 8.16 -9.02 8.56
CA ALA A 30 9.25 -8.95 9.53
C ALA A 30 10.23 -7.80 9.24
N VAL A 31 10.49 -7.51 7.96
CA VAL A 31 11.32 -6.36 7.57
C VAL A 31 10.64 -5.03 7.90
N ARG A 32 9.32 -4.90 7.67
CA ARG A 32 8.54 -3.70 8.02
C ARG A 32 8.56 -3.45 9.53
N GLU A 33 8.28 -4.47 10.34
CA GLU A 33 8.29 -4.37 11.80
C GLU A 33 9.67 -4.02 12.35
N HIS A 34 10.74 -4.56 11.75
CA HIS A 34 12.10 -4.20 12.12
C HIS A 34 12.38 -2.71 11.87
N ARG A 35 11.97 -2.18 10.72
CA ARG A 35 12.11 -0.75 10.41
C ARG A 35 11.27 0.14 11.30
N ALA A 36 10.05 -0.28 11.64
CA ALA A 36 9.23 0.46 12.60
C ALA A 36 9.96 0.60 13.95
N ARG A 37 10.57 -0.48 14.43
CA ARG A 37 11.41 -0.48 15.64
C ARG A 37 12.66 0.41 15.52
N GLU A 38 13.39 0.32 14.41
CA GLU A 38 14.57 1.19 14.18
C GLU A 38 14.18 2.67 14.09
N ARG A 39 13.08 2.99 13.39
CA ARG A 39 12.52 4.34 13.31
C ARG A 39 12.18 4.85 14.69
N ALA A 40 11.49 4.05 15.52
CA ALA A 40 11.15 4.42 16.89
C ALA A 40 12.41 4.72 17.71
N ASP A 41 13.42 3.85 17.66
CA ASP A 41 14.70 4.09 18.34
C ASP A 41 15.39 5.37 17.87
N ARG A 42 15.46 5.59 16.55
CA ARG A 42 16.08 6.79 15.97
C ARG A 42 15.37 8.06 16.41
N ILE A 43 14.03 8.07 16.42
CA ILE A 43 13.24 9.21 16.91
C ILE A 43 13.58 9.48 18.38
N ILE A 44 13.60 8.44 19.22
CA ILE A 44 13.92 8.58 20.65
C ILE A 44 15.36 9.07 20.84
N ASP A 45 16.33 8.52 20.12
CA ASP A 45 17.74 8.94 20.19
C ASP A 45 17.91 10.41 19.76
N GLN A 46 17.17 10.86 18.75
CA GLN A 46 17.15 12.26 18.34
C GLN A 46 16.51 13.16 19.41
N PHE A 47 15.44 12.70 20.08
CA PHE A 47 14.86 13.41 21.23
C PHE A 47 15.85 13.54 22.39
N ILE A 48 16.58 12.47 22.71
CA ILE A 48 17.52 12.45 23.84
C ILE A 48 18.78 13.26 23.51
N GLY A 49 19.37 13.05 22.33
CA GLY A 49 20.70 13.57 22.00
C GLY A 49 20.72 14.95 21.36
N ARG A 50 19.65 15.34 20.65
CA ARG A 50 19.67 16.52 19.76
C ARG A 50 18.51 17.48 19.95
N PHE A 51 17.43 17.09 20.62
CA PHE A 51 16.27 17.97 20.82
C PHE A 51 16.54 19.18 21.70
N THR A 52 17.66 19.23 22.42
CA THR A 52 18.10 20.44 23.12
C THR A 52 18.75 21.47 22.17
N GLU A 53 19.12 21.08 20.94
CA GLU A 53 19.60 22.00 19.90
C GLU A 53 18.47 22.93 19.46
N LYS A 54 18.76 24.24 19.38
CA LYS A 54 17.80 25.24 18.90
C LYS A 54 17.32 24.91 17.49
N ASN A 55 16.01 24.96 17.26
CA ASN A 55 15.32 24.67 15.99
C ASN A 55 15.47 23.24 15.46
N PHE A 56 16.07 22.31 16.22
CA PHE A 56 16.11 20.90 15.82
C PHE A 56 14.78 20.20 16.13
N PHE A 57 14.32 19.36 15.20
CA PHE A 57 13.13 18.54 15.38
C PHE A 57 13.35 17.15 14.77
N PRO A 58 13.09 16.05 15.50
CA PRO A 58 13.22 14.68 14.98
C PRO A 58 12.29 14.41 13.78
N GLU A 59 12.79 13.74 12.74
CA GLU A 59 11.99 13.41 11.55
C GLU A 59 10.94 12.33 11.90
N GLY A 60 9.65 12.64 11.72
CA GLY A 60 8.54 11.76 12.11
C GLY A 60 8.25 11.73 13.62
N GLY A 61 8.82 12.67 14.39
CA GLY A 61 8.69 12.74 15.85
C GLY A 61 7.51 13.58 16.36
N GLU A 62 6.58 14.04 15.53
CA GLU A 62 5.48 14.92 15.95
C GLU A 62 4.56 14.26 16.98
N ASP A 63 4.09 13.04 16.71
CA ASP A 63 3.22 12.32 17.64
C ASP A 63 3.98 11.99 18.95
N ALA A 64 5.27 11.69 18.84
CA ALA A 64 6.15 11.52 19.99
C ALA A 64 6.25 12.79 20.83
N LEU A 65 6.39 13.96 20.19
CA LEU A 65 6.42 15.26 20.87
C LEU A 65 5.12 15.49 21.65
N PHE A 66 3.95 15.32 21.01
CA PHE A 66 2.67 15.57 21.68
C PHE A 66 2.41 14.57 22.80
N ALA A 67 2.79 13.31 22.60
CA ALA A 67 2.75 12.28 23.64
C ALA A 67 3.66 12.66 24.83
N LEU A 68 4.87 13.15 24.59
CA LEU A 68 5.80 13.59 25.64
C LEU A 68 5.30 14.84 26.36
N LEU A 69 4.79 15.83 25.64
CA LEU A 69 4.27 17.09 26.19
C LEU A 69 3.18 16.84 27.23
N VAL A 70 2.16 16.04 26.88
CA VAL A 70 1.03 15.79 27.80
C VAL A 70 1.43 14.96 29.03
N GLN A 71 2.59 14.30 28.99
CA GLN A 71 3.11 13.49 30.10
C GLN A 71 4.12 14.24 30.97
N LEU A 72 4.45 15.51 30.66
CA LEU A 72 5.28 16.32 31.54
C LEU A 72 4.62 16.49 32.92
N PRO A 73 5.40 16.52 34.02
CA PRO A 73 4.85 16.69 35.37
C PRO A 73 3.97 17.93 35.51
N ASP A 74 4.43 19.05 34.96
CA ASP A 74 3.77 20.36 34.98
C ASP A 74 2.66 20.53 33.94
N TRP A 75 2.42 19.54 33.07
CA TRP A 75 1.32 19.62 32.11
C TRP A 75 -0.05 19.49 32.83
N PRO A 76 -1.01 20.42 32.59
CA PRO A 76 -2.33 20.37 33.22
C PRO A 76 -3.11 19.10 32.85
N ALA A 77 -3.68 18.41 33.85
CA ALA A 77 -4.36 17.13 33.63
C ALA A 77 -5.68 17.24 32.84
N ASP A 78 -6.28 18.43 32.83
CA ASP A 78 -7.52 18.81 32.16
C ASP A 78 -7.30 19.45 30.78
N LEU A 79 -6.05 19.54 30.32
CA LEU A 79 -5.67 20.12 29.02
C LEU A 79 -5.28 19.04 28.01
N SER A 80 -5.99 18.99 26.88
CA SER A 80 -5.70 18.10 25.76
C SER A 80 -4.95 18.81 24.62
N ILE A 81 -4.25 18.05 23.78
CA ILE A 81 -3.80 18.51 22.45
C ILE A 81 -4.65 17.79 21.42
N ARG A 82 -5.30 18.56 20.54
CA ARG A 82 -6.13 18.04 19.44
C ARG A 82 -5.52 18.45 18.12
N ILE A 83 -5.19 17.46 17.30
CA ILE A 83 -4.72 17.67 15.93
C ILE A 83 -5.94 17.66 15.04
N HIS A 84 -6.21 18.75 14.33
CA HIS A 84 -7.35 18.86 13.42
C HIS A 84 -6.85 18.91 11.98
N ASN A 85 -7.66 18.48 11.01
CA ASN A 85 -7.41 18.80 9.61
C ASN A 85 -8.00 20.18 9.26
N GLU A 86 -7.87 20.60 7.99
CA GLU A 86 -8.43 21.87 7.50
C GLU A 86 -9.96 21.94 7.58
N ASN A 87 -10.64 20.81 7.71
CA ASN A 87 -12.10 20.72 7.83
C ASN A 87 -12.58 20.70 9.28
N ASP A 88 -11.70 21.06 10.23
CA ASP A 88 -11.93 21.01 11.68
C ASP A 88 -12.25 19.60 12.21
N GLU A 89 -11.88 18.56 11.45
CA GLU A 89 -12.01 17.18 11.90
C GLU A 89 -10.81 16.79 12.73
N VAL A 90 -11.07 16.16 13.87
CA VAL A 90 -10.02 15.64 14.73
C VAL A 90 -9.28 14.49 14.01
N LEU A 91 -7.96 14.58 13.92
CA LEU A 91 -7.03 13.57 13.43
C LEU A 91 -6.42 12.75 14.57
N ALA A 92 -6.07 13.41 15.67
CA ALA A 92 -5.53 12.75 16.85
C ALA A 92 -5.83 13.58 18.11
N VAL A 93 -5.95 12.89 19.25
CA VAL A 93 -6.13 13.51 20.57
C VAL A 93 -5.08 12.97 21.53
N PHE A 94 -4.32 13.86 22.14
CA PHE A 94 -3.36 13.54 23.19
C PHE A 94 -3.84 14.11 24.52
N LEU A 95 -3.79 13.28 25.56
CA LEU A 95 -4.22 13.64 26.91
C LEU A 95 -3.35 12.91 27.94
N LYS A 96 -3.09 13.57 29.07
CA LYS A 96 -2.36 12.99 30.20
C LYS A 96 -3.06 11.74 30.74
N GLY A 97 -4.36 11.87 31.03
CA GLY A 97 -5.24 10.79 31.45
C GLY A 97 -5.83 9.97 30.29
N SER A 98 -6.80 9.13 30.63
CA SER A 98 -7.56 8.28 29.68
C SER A 98 -9.06 8.59 29.68
N ASP A 99 -9.49 9.60 30.42
CA ASP A 99 -10.89 9.99 30.56
C ASP A 99 -11.10 11.34 29.89
N GLU A 100 -11.76 11.34 28.72
CA GLU A 100 -12.04 12.56 27.97
C GLU A 100 -13.00 13.49 28.73
N SER A 101 -13.84 12.96 29.63
CA SER A 101 -14.81 13.76 30.38
C SER A 101 -14.16 14.71 31.39
N ALA A 102 -12.89 14.47 31.73
CA ALA A 102 -12.10 15.33 32.62
C ALA A 102 -11.48 16.54 31.90
N VAL A 103 -11.56 16.61 30.56
CA VAL A 103 -10.96 17.69 29.76
C VAL A 103 -11.77 18.98 29.89
N GLN A 104 -11.13 20.06 30.32
CA GLN A 104 -11.73 21.40 30.43
C GLN A 104 -11.19 22.38 29.37
N GLY A 105 -10.04 22.07 28.76
CA GLY A 105 -9.43 22.87 27.70
C GLY A 105 -8.71 22.03 26.65
N SER A 106 -8.50 22.61 25.47
CA SER A 106 -7.75 21.98 24.39
C SER A 106 -6.86 22.96 23.65
N ILE A 107 -5.63 22.56 23.39
CA ILE A 107 -4.76 23.15 22.38
C ILE A 107 -5.16 22.55 21.04
N VAL A 108 -5.53 23.38 20.07
CA VAL A 108 -5.94 22.92 18.74
C VAL A 108 -4.84 23.26 17.75
N LEU A 109 -4.32 22.23 17.09
CA LEU A 109 -3.29 22.34 16.07
C LEU A 109 -3.88 21.91 14.73
N MET A 110 -4.09 22.86 13.81
CA MET A 110 -4.56 22.55 12.47
C MET A 110 -3.40 22.03 11.62
N GLN A 111 -3.56 20.86 11.02
CA GLN A 111 -2.62 20.21 10.13
C GLN A 111 -3.19 20.20 8.70
N ASN A 112 -2.45 20.76 7.75
CA ASN A 112 -2.69 20.57 6.32
C ASN A 112 -1.56 19.75 5.75
N ALA A 113 -1.86 18.52 5.32
CA ALA A 113 -0.94 17.56 4.73
C ALA A 113 0.39 17.50 5.49
N ASP A 114 1.29 18.37 5.08
CA ASP A 114 2.65 18.46 5.48
C ASP A 114 3.05 19.74 6.26
N ALA A 115 2.12 20.43 6.93
CA ALA A 115 2.44 21.53 7.85
C ALA A 115 1.35 21.75 8.91
N TYR A 116 1.70 22.40 10.02
CA TYR A 116 0.72 23.01 10.91
C TYR A 116 0.41 24.44 10.44
N ILE A 117 -0.87 24.80 10.45
CA ILE A 117 -1.34 26.13 10.05
C ILE A 117 -1.62 26.93 11.31
N VAL A 118 -1.01 28.11 11.38
CA VAL A 118 -1.29 29.11 12.41
C VAL A 118 -2.15 30.22 11.80
N PRO A 119 -3.24 30.62 12.47
CA PRO A 119 -4.09 31.75 12.04
C PRO A 119 -3.29 33.05 11.81
N ASP A 120 -3.70 33.85 10.81
CA ASP A 120 -3.00 35.09 10.41
C ASP A 120 -2.89 36.15 11.52
N ASP A 121 -3.79 36.11 12.51
CA ASP A 121 -3.82 37.03 13.65
C ASP A 121 -2.80 36.66 14.74
N VAL A 122 -2.12 35.53 14.62
CA VAL A 122 -1.15 35.04 15.60
C VAL A 122 0.27 35.30 15.10
N PRO A 123 1.10 36.06 15.83
CA PRO A 123 2.50 36.28 15.46
C PRO A 123 3.28 34.98 15.56
N VAL A 124 3.76 34.46 14.42
CA VAL A 124 4.64 33.28 14.36
C VAL A 124 6.11 33.73 14.44
N SER A 125 6.84 33.24 15.44
CA SER A 125 8.29 33.43 15.51
C SER A 125 8.99 32.66 14.38
N ASN A 126 10.06 33.23 13.81
CA ASN A 126 10.88 32.52 12.83
C ASN A 126 11.70 31.37 13.46
N ASP A 127 11.92 31.45 14.78
CA ASP A 127 12.55 30.42 15.59
C ASP A 127 11.47 29.66 16.37
N GLU A 128 11.57 28.33 16.45
CA GLU A 128 10.70 27.46 17.27
C GLU A 128 9.17 27.58 17.04
N PRO A 129 8.67 27.67 15.80
CA PRO A 129 7.32 28.17 15.57
C PRO A 129 6.20 27.25 16.09
N LEU A 130 6.41 25.92 16.08
CA LEU A 130 5.42 24.97 16.60
C LEU A 130 5.29 25.07 18.13
N LEU A 131 6.41 25.18 18.84
CA LEU A 131 6.42 25.29 20.30
C LEU A 131 5.88 26.66 20.75
N HIS A 132 6.22 27.75 20.03
CA HIS A 132 5.57 29.04 20.25
C HIS A 132 4.06 28.99 20.06
N TRP A 133 3.59 28.27 19.04
CA TRP A 133 2.17 28.11 18.80
C TRP A 133 1.47 27.37 19.94
N VAL A 134 2.05 26.25 20.41
CA VAL A 134 1.57 25.52 21.59
C VAL A 134 1.55 26.44 22.82
N PHE A 135 2.60 27.24 23.04
CA PHE A 135 2.70 28.16 24.18
C PHE A 135 1.64 29.25 24.17
N SER A 136 1.30 29.78 22.99
CA SER A 136 0.28 30.82 22.85
C SER A 136 -1.12 30.36 23.27
N GLN A 137 -1.37 29.04 23.28
CA GLN A 137 -2.65 28.44 23.66
C GLN A 137 -2.65 27.90 25.11
N LEU A 138 -1.53 28.01 25.84
CA LEU A 138 -1.47 27.54 27.23
C LEU A 138 -2.34 28.42 28.15
N PRO A 139 -2.99 27.82 29.18
CA PRO A 139 -3.72 28.59 30.18
C PRO A 139 -2.84 29.64 30.89
N ALA A 140 -3.43 30.79 31.21
CA ALA A 140 -2.75 31.86 31.94
C ALA A 140 -2.23 31.33 33.30
N GLY A 141 -0.92 31.49 33.54
CA GLY A 141 -0.27 30.98 34.75
C GLY A 141 0.27 29.55 34.67
N SER A 142 0.28 28.92 33.49
CA SER A 142 0.91 27.61 33.25
C SER A 142 2.38 27.59 33.68
N SER A 143 2.78 26.56 34.44
CA SER A 143 4.17 26.30 34.85
C SER A 143 4.98 25.50 33.82
N VAL A 144 4.40 25.12 32.67
CA VAL A 144 5.08 24.35 31.62
C VAL A 144 6.34 25.09 31.16
N GLY A 145 7.47 24.38 31.09
CA GLY A 145 8.77 24.95 30.70
C GLY A 145 9.40 25.89 31.73
N MET A 146 8.91 25.94 32.97
CA MET A 146 9.54 26.73 34.05
C MET A 146 10.66 25.93 34.75
N GLY A 147 11.53 26.64 35.50
CA GLY A 147 12.59 26.02 36.31
C GLY A 147 14.01 26.15 35.76
N GLY A 148 14.18 26.76 34.58
CA GLY A 148 15.50 27.05 34.01
C GLY A 148 16.32 28.01 34.87
N ASN A 149 17.58 27.64 35.14
CA ASN A 149 18.52 28.44 35.95
C ASN A 149 19.48 29.24 35.06
N PHE A 150 18.94 30.09 34.18
CA PHE A 150 19.72 30.96 33.29
C PHE A 150 19.00 32.30 33.03
N PRO A 151 19.72 33.37 32.66
CA PRO A 151 19.12 34.67 32.37
C PRO A 151 18.10 34.58 31.24
N GLY A 152 16.87 35.05 31.47
CA GLY A 152 15.80 35.00 30.48
C GLY A 152 14.95 33.72 30.51
N SER A 153 15.16 32.79 31.46
CA SER A 153 14.35 31.57 31.58
C SER A 153 12.85 31.78 31.84
N HIS A 154 12.44 33.01 32.16
CA HIS A 154 11.04 33.39 32.33
C HIS A 154 10.37 33.92 31.04
N SER A 155 11.12 34.17 29.96
CA SER A 155 10.52 34.48 28.65
C SER A 155 10.02 33.20 27.99
N ASP A 156 9.12 33.32 27.00
CA ASP A 156 8.65 32.15 26.26
C ASP A 156 9.82 31.41 25.56
N ASP A 157 10.77 32.14 24.97
CA ASP A 157 12.00 31.55 24.39
C ASP A 157 12.81 30.76 25.43
N GLY A 158 12.98 31.32 26.64
CA GLY A 158 13.69 30.66 27.73
C GLY A 158 12.94 29.43 28.24
N ARG A 159 11.61 29.51 28.34
CA ARG A 159 10.78 28.38 28.73
C ARG A 159 10.79 27.25 27.69
N ILE A 160 10.88 27.58 26.41
CA ILE A 160 11.05 26.59 25.32
C ILE A 160 12.39 25.84 25.45
N VAL A 161 13.48 26.54 25.82
CA VAL A 161 14.77 25.88 26.10
C VAL A 161 14.64 24.87 27.24
N THR A 162 14.05 25.27 28.37
CA THR A 162 13.82 24.37 29.51
C THR A 162 12.86 23.22 29.16
N LEU A 163 11.82 23.48 28.37
CA LEU A 163 10.89 22.46 27.89
C LEU A 163 11.61 21.38 27.08
N ARG A 164 12.51 21.78 26.16
CA ARG A 164 13.30 20.85 25.35
C ARG A 164 14.15 19.93 26.22
N GLU A 165 14.80 20.48 27.25
CA GLU A 165 15.56 19.70 28.24
C GLU A 165 14.66 18.71 29.01
N GLN A 166 13.48 19.16 29.47
CA GLN A 166 12.52 18.31 30.18
C GLN A 166 12.00 17.17 29.30
N ILE A 167 11.70 17.45 28.03
CA ILE A 167 11.24 16.44 27.05
C ILE A 167 12.35 15.43 26.77
N ALA A 168 13.59 15.88 26.55
CA ALA A 168 14.72 15.00 26.34
C ALA A 168 14.97 14.08 27.55
N GLY A 169 14.87 14.64 28.77
CA GLY A 169 14.95 13.88 30.03
C GLY A 169 13.83 12.85 30.16
N LEU A 170 12.58 13.24 29.89
CA LEU A 170 11.44 12.32 29.94
C LEU A 170 11.55 11.19 28.91
N ALA A 171 11.98 11.51 27.68
CA ALA A 171 12.20 10.52 26.63
C ALA A 171 13.28 9.50 27.02
N ASN A 172 14.33 9.95 27.71
CA ASN A 172 15.37 9.06 28.26
C ASN A 172 14.83 8.18 29.40
N ASP A 173 14.17 8.78 30.37
CA ASP A 173 13.70 8.09 31.59
C ASP A 173 12.59 7.07 31.30
N GLN A 174 11.76 7.34 30.28
CA GLN A 174 10.62 6.51 29.89
C GLN A 174 10.82 5.83 28.52
N ARG A 175 12.07 5.67 28.08
CA ARG A 175 12.43 5.09 26.78
C ARG A 175 11.67 3.80 26.43
N PRO A 176 11.55 2.78 27.32
CA PRO A 176 10.82 1.55 26.99
C PRO A 176 9.34 1.80 26.64
N LEU A 177 8.64 2.59 27.45
CA LEU A 177 7.22 2.90 27.23
C LEU A 177 7.04 3.80 26.01
N LEU A 178 7.92 4.77 25.79
CA LEU A 178 7.87 5.62 24.61
C LEU A 178 8.09 4.80 23.32
N PHE A 179 9.05 3.86 23.34
CA PHE A 179 9.31 2.95 22.23
C PHE A 179 8.08 2.11 21.89
N ASP A 180 7.47 1.45 22.88
CA ASP A 180 6.27 0.64 22.67
C ASP A 180 5.11 1.47 22.11
N ALA A 181 4.97 2.73 22.57
CA ALA A 181 3.93 3.64 22.07
C ALA A 181 4.15 4.02 20.61
N LEU A 182 5.40 4.28 20.20
CA LEU A 182 5.72 4.63 18.80
C LEU A 182 5.50 3.45 17.86
N VAL A 183 5.91 2.24 18.26
CA VAL A 183 5.68 1.03 17.46
C VAL A 183 4.18 0.75 17.34
N ALA A 184 3.42 0.83 18.45
CA ALA A 184 1.99 0.58 18.42
C ALA A 184 1.18 1.69 17.72
N ALA A 185 1.62 2.96 17.80
CA ALA A 185 0.96 4.07 17.12
C ALA A 185 1.12 3.99 15.59
N ASP A 186 2.24 3.46 15.07
CA ASP A 186 2.44 3.18 13.64
C ASP A 186 1.42 2.16 13.10
N GLU A 187 0.84 1.33 13.98
CA GLU A 187 -0.25 0.40 13.70
C GLU A 187 -1.65 0.97 14.02
N GLY A 188 -1.74 2.26 14.38
CA GLY A 188 -3.01 2.93 14.67
C GLY A 188 -3.59 2.66 16.07
N ALA A 189 -2.79 2.12 17.01
CA ALA A 189 -3.25 1.84 18.37
C ALA A 189 -3.54 3.12 19.16
N SER A 190 -4.54 3.06 20.04
CA SER A 190 -4.94 4.16 20.93
C SER A 190 -5.34 3.66 22.31
N LYS A 191 -5.36 4.57 23.32
CA LYS A 191 -5.77 4.24 24.70
C LYS A 191 -7.18 3.64 24.78
N GLY A 192 -8.05 3.91 23.80
CA GLY A 192 -9.44 3.42 23.77
C GLY A 192 -9.62 1.95 23.34
N GLN A 193 -8.60 1.29 22.78
CA GLN A 193 -8.70 -0.09 22.25
C GLN A 193 -8.16 -1.18 23.19
N LEU A 194 -7.32 -0.83 24.17
CA LEU A 194 -6.62 -1.83 24.99
C LEU A 194 -7.41 -2.21 26.24
N ASP A 195 -7.83 -3.48 26.32
CA ASP A 195 -8.47 -4.06 27.50
C ASP A 195 -7.44 -4.34 28.62
N THR A 196 -7.29 -3.38 29.53
CA THR A 196 -7.00 -3.56 30.96
C THR A 196 -5.65 -4.09 31.48
N ARG A 197 -4.56 -4.31 30.71
CA ARG A 197 -3.28 -4.71 31.34
C ARG A 197 -2.00 -3.90 31.12
N THR A 198 -1.96 -2.96 30.17
CA THR A 198 -0.81 -2.03 30.06
C THR A 198 -1.28 -0.72 29.43
N ARG A 199 -1.76 0.22 30.27
CA ARG A 199 -2.09 1.58 29.80
C ARG A 199 -0.79 2.33 29.55
N ASN A 200 -0.24 2.19 28.34
CA ASN A 200 0.90 3.00 27.93
C ASN A 200 0.48 4.49 27.91
N PRO A 201 1.06 5.37 28.75
CA PRO A 201 0.62 6.75 28.87
C PRO A 201 0.94 7.60 27.64
N PHE A 202 1.90 7.18 26.81
CA PHE A 202 2.34 7.88 25.61
C PHE A 202 1.48 7.58 24.38
N LEU A 203 0.56 6.61 24.44
CA LEU A 203 -0.40 6.41 23.36
C LEU A 203 -1.37 7.61 23.25
N PRO A 204 -1.75 7.99 22.03
CA PRO A 204 -2.85 8.93 21.83
C PRO A 204 -4.14 8.38 22.45
N LEU A 205 -4.99 9.27 22.95
CA LEU A 205 -6.33 8.92 23.42
C LEU A 205 -7.15 8.34 22.27
N TRP A 206 -7.04 8.97 21.11
CA TRP A 206 -7.78 8.63 19.90
C TRP A 206 -6.99 9.09 18.65
N VAL A 207 -7.08 8.33 17.56
CA VAL A 207 -6.49 8.65 16.24
C VAL A 207 -7.51 8.29 15.16
N ARG A 208 -7.56 9.06 14.06
CA ARG A 208 -8.51 8.88 12.95
C ARG A 208 -8.33 7.58 12.17
N GLN A 209 -7.13 6.99 12.15
CA GLN A 209 -6.80 5.71 11.46
C GLN A 209 -7.43 4.47 12.13
N GLN A 210 -8.63 4.59 12.69
CA GLN A 210 -9.37 3.45 13.22
C GLN A 210 -9.96 2.63 12.06
N THR A 211 -9.14 1.77 11.46
CA THR A 211 -9.60 0.69 10.59
C THR A 211 -10.61 -0.15 11.36
N LEU A 212 -11.85 -0.25 10.88
CA LEU A 212 -12.81 -1.21 11.41
C LEU A 212 -12.30 -2.61 11.02
N LEU A 213 -11.69 -3.30 11.99
CA LEU A 213 -11.15 -4.64 11.81
C LEU A 213 -12.25 -5.55 11.25
N SER A 214 -11.93 -6.40 10.27
CA SER A 214 -12.85 -7.46 9.85
C SER A 214 -13.17 -8.34 11.07
N ALA A 215 -14.32 -9.03 11.04
CA ALA A 215 -14.68 -9.92 12.15
C ALA A 215 -13.59 -10.96 12.42
N VAL A 216 -13.00 -11.52 11.36
CA VAL A 216 -11.88 -12.47 11.42
C VAL A 216 -10.63 -11.84 12.04
N LEU A 217 -10.22 -10.66 11.56
CA LEU A 217 -9.03 -9.99 12.07
C LEU A 217 -9.22 -9.60 13.54
N SER A 218 -10.41 -9.12 13.91
CA SER A 218 -10.75 -8.81 15.31
C SER A 218 -10.67 -10.06 16.20
N GLU A 219 -11.14 -11.22 15.74
CA GLU A 219 -11.06 -12.47 16.51
C GLU A 219 -9.60 -12.97 16.58
N LEU A 220 -8.82 -12.86 15.51
CA LEU A 220 -7.39 -13.18 15.51
C LEU A 220 -6.60 -12.29 16.48
N CYS A 221 -6.82 -10.97 16.47
CA CYS A 221 -6.22 -10.05 17.43
C CYS A 221 -6.62 -10.37 18.88
N ALA A 222 -7.85 -10.87 19.09
CA ALA A 222 -8.30 -11.29 20.42
C ALA A 222 -7.62 -12.59 20.90
N LEU A 223 -7.31 -13.51 19.98
CA LEU A 223 -6.58 -14.75 20.28
C LEU A 223 -5.08 -14.51 20.48
N TYR A 224 -4.51 -13.55 19.76
CA TYR A 224 -3.08 -13.22 19.77
C TYR A 224 -2.87 -11.74 20.10
N PRO A 225 -3.15 -11.30 21.34
CA PRO A 225 -3.14 -9.89 21.72
C PRO A 225 -1.75 -9.24 21.68
N ASP A 226 -0.69 -10.05 21.77
CA ASP A 226 0.71 -9.58 21.76
C ASP A 226 1.32 -9.54 20.34
N VAL A 227 0.52 -9.82 19.31
CA VAL A 227 0.95 -9.88 17.91
C VAL A 227 0.42 -8.65 17.16
N PRO A 228 1.29 -7.94 16.41
CA PRO A 228 0.91 -6.85 15.51
C PRO A 228 -0.31 -7.16 14.65
N ALA A 229 -1.28 -6.25 14.63
CA ALA A 229 -2.49 -6.43 13.81
C ALA A 229 -2.12 -6.48 12.32
N GLY A 230 -1.14 -5.68 11.89
CA GLY A 230 -0.65 -5.66 10.51
C GLY A 230 -0.03 -6.99 10.05
N ARG A 231 0.56 -7.77 10.97
CA ARG A 231 1.07 -9.12 10.66
C ARG A 231 -0.05 -10.10 10.41
N LEU A 232 -1.09 -10.06 11.22
CA LEU A 232 -2.27 -10.91 11.08
C LEU A 232 -3.06 -10.54 9.81
N GLU A 233 -3.19 -9.25 9.51
CA GLU A 233 -3.79 -8.74 8.28
C GLU A 233 -3.00 -9.19 7.04
N GLY A 234 -1.67 -9.02 7.04
CA GLY A 234 -0.81 -9.44 5.93
C GLY A 234 -0.87 -10.94 5.64
N LEU A 235 -1.07 -11.78 6.67
CA LEU A 235 -1.32 -13.21 6.49
C LEU A 235 -2.69 -13.48 5.83
N LEU A 236 -3.74 -12.78 6.26
CA LEU A 236 -5.08 -12.90 5.66
C LEU A 236 -5.13 -12.41 4.21
N GLU A 237 -4.37 -11.37 3.85
CA GLU A 237 -4.29 -10.87 2.48
C GLU A 237 -3.65 -11.90 1.52
N GLN A 238 -2.62 -12.60 2.01
CA GLN A 238 -1.92 -13.62 1.21
C GLN A 238 -2.65 -14.96 1.18
N MET A 239 -3.34 -15.29 2.28
CA MET A 239 -4.11 -16.52 2.44
C MET A 239 -5.55 -16.19 2.87
N PRO A 240 -6.37 -15.67 1.94
CA PRO A 240 -7.75 -15.31 2.26
C PRO A 240 -8.57 -16.56 2.60
N LEU A 241 -9.30 -16.50 3.71
CA LEU A 241 -10.24 -17.56 4.10
C LEU A 241 -11.46 -17.57 3.17
N THR A 242 -11.97 -18.76 2.85
CA THR A 242 -13.26 -18.89 2.18
C THR A 242 -14.41 -18.51 3.13
N GLU A 243 -15.58 -18.18 2.60
CA GLU A 243 -16.77 -17.83 3.42
C GLU A 243 -17.11 -18.92 4.45
N GLN A 244 -16.86 -20.19 4.12
CA GLN A 244 -17.11 -21.32 5.02
C GLN A 244 -16.07 -21.39 6.14
N GLU A 245 -14.79 -21.21 5.82
CA GLU A 245 -13.71 -21.20 6.81
C GLU A 245 -13.80 -19.99 7.74
N GLU A 246 -14.18 -18.81 7.21
CA GLU A 246 -14.46 -17.62 8.03
C GLU A 246 -15.60 -17.89 9.01
N ALA A 247 -16.70 -18.51 8.56
CA ALA A 247 -17.81 -18.85 9.44
C ALA A 247 -17.40 -19.87 10.52
N ASP A 248 -16.64 -20.90 10.14
CA ASP A 248 -16.16 -21.92 11.08
C ASP A 248 -15.16 -21.35 12.10
N PHE A 249 -14.29 -20.44 11.68
CA PHE A 249 -13.39 -19.73 12.58
C PHE A 249 -14.16 -18.83 13.56
N LEU A 250 -15.10 -18.02 13.07
CA LEU A 250 -15.87 -17.09 13.93
C LEU A 250 -16.82 -17.79 14.90
N ASP A 251 -17.33 -18.97 14.56
CA ASP A 251 -18.27 -19.71 15.42
C ASP A 251 -17.59 -20.78 16.29
N ASN A 252 -16.47 -21.37 15.86
CA ASN A 252 -15.82 -22.50 16.52
C ASN A 252 -14.33 -22.30 16.83
N VAL A 253 -13.71 -21.19 16.39
CA VAL A 253 -12.26 -20.92 16.55
C VAL A 253 -11.40 -22.02 15.91
N VAL A 254 -11.80 -22.47 14.72
CA VAL A 254 -11.07 -23.49 13.94
C VAL A 254 -10.49 -22.81 12.70
N LEU A 255 -9.15 -22.85 12.57
CA LEU A 255 -8.42 -22.37 11.39
C LEU A 255 -8.13 -23.53 10.42
N PRO A 256 -8.06 -23.27 9.10
CA PRO A 256 -7.56 -24.26 8.14
C PRO A 256 -6.13 -24.69 8.48
N GLU A 257 -5.79 -25.96 8.28
CA GLU A 257 -4.47 -26.51 8.63
C GLU A 257 -3.31 -25.77 7.93
N SER A 258 -3.50 -25.38 6.68
CA SER A 258 -2.53 -24.58 5.93
C SER A 258 -2.34 -23.17 6.50
N PHE A 259 -3.42 -22.56 6.99
CA PHE A 259 -3.37 -21.24 7.62
C PHE A 259 -2.73 -21.32 9.01
N ASP A 260 -3.05 -22.36 9.79
CA ASP A 260 -2.45 -22.62 11.10
C ASP A 260 -0.93 -22.88 10.99
N GLU A 261 -0.49 -23.63 9.97
CA GLU A 261 0.94 -23.80 9.69
C GLU A 261 1.62 -22.46 9.35
N ALA A 262 1.04 -21.69 8.42
CA ALA A 262 1.58 -20.37 8.05
C ALA A 262 1.62 -19.39 9.23
N MET A 263 0.57 -19.41 10.06
CA MET A 263 0.49 -18.62 11.30
C MET A 263 1.59 -19.02 12.28
N SER A 264 1.77 -20.32 12.55
CA SER A 264 2.83 -20.81 13.44
C SER A 264 4.22 -20.36 12.98
N ILE A 265 4.51 -20.42 11.69
CA ILE A 265 5.82 -19.98 11.17
C ILE A 265 5.98 -18.46 11.29
N SER A 266 4.93 -17.69 11.02
CA SER A 266 4.93 -16.24 11.17
C SER A 266 5.13 -15.80 12.63
N LEU A 267 4.49 -16.50 13.58
CA LEU A 267 4.63 -16.26 15.02
C LEU A 267 6.02 -16.64 15.54
N ASP A 268 6.62 -17.72 15.03
CA ASP A 268 8.00 -18.10 15.34
C ASP A 268 8.99 -17.02 14.90
N GLU A 269 8.80 -16.46 13.70
CA GLU A 269 9.64 -15.36 13.17
C GLU A 269 9.48 -14.09 14.00
N TRP A 270 8.23 -13.72 14.33
CA TRP A 270 7.90 -12.57 15.16
C TRP A 270 8.54 -12.67 16.55
N SER A 271 8.23 -13.74 17.28
CA SER A 271 8.71 -13.97 18.65
C SER A 271 10.24 -14.03 18.72
N SER A 272 10.89 -14.68 17.75
CA SER A 272 12.37 -14.71 17.68
C SER A 272 12.96 -13.32 17.47
N SER A 273 12.41 -12.53 16.54
CA SER A 273 12.91 -11.18 16.23
C SER A 273 12.71 -10.23 17.42
N LEU A 274 11.56 -10.34 18.09
CA LEU A 274 11.22 -9.57 19.28
C LEU A 274 12.10 -9.93 20.48
N ALA A 275 12.39 -11.22 20.67
CA ALA A 275 13.28 -11.68 21.73
C ALA A 275 14.72 -11.19 21.57
N ILE A 276 15.27 -11.22 20.34
CA ILE A 276 16.63 -10.72 20.07
C ILE A 276 16.71 -9.20 20.28
N ASP A 277 15.69 -8.45 19.87
CA ASP A 277 15.63 -6.99 20.10
C ASP A 277 15.61 -6.65 21.59
N GLY A 278 14.79 -7.35 22.37
CA GLY A 278 14.74 -7.18 23.83
C GLY A 278 16.02 -7.60 24.54
N LEU A 279 16.79 -8.54 24.00
CA LEU A 279 18.13 -8.87 24.53
C LEU A 279 19.12 -7.74 24.26
N SER A 280 19.12 -7.20 23.05
CA SER A 280 20.07 -6.17 22.62
C SER A 280 19.84 -4.83 23.31
N ARG A 281 18.57 -4.45 23.49
CA ARG A 281 18.19 -3.11 23.95
C ARG A 281 17.25 -3.19 25.13
N THR A 282 17.28 -2.18 26.00
CA THR A 282 16.34 -2.09 27.12
C THR A 282 14.93 -1.79 26.58
N ARG A 283 14.08 -2.82 26.54
CA ARG A 283 12.66 -2.75 26.15
C ARG A 283 11.74 -2.87 27.36
N SER A 284 10.43 -2.87 27.15
CA SER A 284 9.47 -3.32 28.16
C SER A 284 9.57 -4.84 28.34
N PHE A 285 9.13 -5.33 29.50
CA PHE A 285 9.22 -6.76 29.81
C PHE A 285 8.41 -7.58 28.80
N ASN A 286 9.04 -8.65 28.31
CA ASN A 286 8.46 -9.58 27.37
C ASN A 286 8.95 -10.99 27.69
N THR A 287 8.02 -11.93 27.82
CA THR A 287 8.28 -13.35 28.09
C THR A 287 9.25 -13.98 27.09
N TYR A 288 9.13 -13.69 25.78
CA TYR A 288 10.02 -14.27 24.76
C TYR A 288 11.48 -13.84 24.95
N THR A 289 11.70 -12.58 25.34
CA THR A 289 13.05 -12.06 25.63
C THR A 289 13.61 -12.74 26.87
N ASP A 290 12.81 -12.83 27.92
CA ASP A 290 13.20 -13.44 29.19
C ASP A 290 13.56 -14.94 29.02
N GLU A 291 12.69 -15.71 28.36
CA GLU A 291 12.95 -17.13 28.08
C GLU A 291 14.23 -17.33 27.26
N LEU A 292 14.46 -16.48 26.25
CA LEU A 292 15.68 -16.52 25.45
C LEU A 292 16.92 -16.18 26.30
N ALA A 293 16.83 -15.16 27.18
CA ALA A 293 17.90 -14.78 28.09
C ALA A 293 18.27 -15.93 29.03
N ARG A 294 17.26 -16.51 29.71
CA ARG A 294 17.42 -17.67 30.61
C ARG A 294 18.06 -18.85 29.91
N LYS A 295 17.59 -19.17 28.69
CA LYS A 295 18.11 -20.28 27.90
C LYS A 295 19.59 -20.09 27.55
N ILE A 296 19.96 -18.93 27.00
CA ILE A 296 21.35 -18.67 26.59
C ILE A 296 22.27 -18.65 27.81
N ILE A 297 21.84 -18.01 28.91
CA ILE A 297 22.63 -17.99 30.14
C ILE A 297 22.84 -19.39 30.72
N ARG A 298 21.81 -20.25 30.78
CA ARG A 298 21.96 -21.63 31.24
C ARG A 298 23.02 -22.37 30.44
N GLU A 299 23.02 -22.20 29.13
CA GLU A 299 24.01 -22.81 28.25
C GLU A 299 25.43 -22.27 28.50
N LEU A 300 25.58 -20.95 28.66
CA LEU A 300 26.87 -20.32 28.93
C LEU A 300 27.42 -20.73 30.30
N LEU A 301 26.61 -20.73 31.36
CA LEU A 301 27.05 -21.17 32.70
C LEU A 301 27.44 -22.65 32.75
N THR A 302 26.70 -23.50 32.01
CA THR A 302 27.04 -24.91 31.90
C THR A 302 28.38 -25.09 31.18
N ALA A 303 28.65 -24.28 30.14
CA ALA A 303 29.87 -24.35 29.35
C ALA A 303 31.10 -23.77 30.08
N GLU A 304 30.95 -22.63 30.75
CA GLU A 304 32.07 -21.89 31.36
C GLU A 304 32.46 -22.42 32.75
N SER A 305 31.47 -22.73 33.59
CA SER A 305 31.72 -23.03 35.02
C SER A 305 31.05 -24.32 35.50
N GLY A 306 30.25 -24.99 34.67
CA GLY A 306 29.48 -26.18 35.04
C GLY A 306 28.41 -25.92 36.10
N ARG A 307 28.03 -24.65 36.34
CA ARG A 307 27.05 -24.25 37.36
C ARG A 307 25.65 -24.28 36.76
N GLU A 308 24.69 -24.78 37.52
CA GLU A 308 23.28 -24.79 37.13
C GLU A 308 22.57 -23.51 37.61
N LEU A 309 21.73 -22.92 36.75
CA LEU A 309 20.84 -21.81 37.08
C LEU A 309 19.42 -22.32 37.35
N VAL A 310 19.00 -22.19 38.61
CA VAL A 310 17.66 -22.52 39.10
C VAL A 310 16.88 -21.23 39.32
N ILE A 311 15.70 -21.14 38.72
CA ILE A 311 14.78 -20.00 38.87
C ILE A 311 13.48 -20.57 39.44
N PHE A 312 13.07 -20.07 40.60
CA PHE A 312 11.79 -20.41 41.21
C PHE A 312 10.71 -19.48 40.69
N GLU A 313 9.63 -20.07 40.17
CA GLU A 313 8.46 -19.34 39.68
C GLU A 313 7.49 -18.99 40.82
N PRO A 314 6.55 -18.05 40.62
CA PRO A 314 5.59 -17.64 41.64
C PRO A 314 4.80 -18.83 42.21
N GLY A 315 4.94 -19.05 43.51
CA GLY A 315 4.18 -20.08 44.24
C GLY A 315 4.81 -21.49 44.21
N GLU A 316 6.00 -21.66 43.65
CA GLU A 316 6.76 -22.91 43.79
C GLU A 316 7.33 -23.05 45.22
N SER A 317 7.42 -24.30 45.70
CA SER A 317 8.01 -24.56 47.01
C SER A 317 9.53 -24.38 46.95
N GLU A 318 10.01 -23.37 47.66
CA GLU A 318 11.43 -23.07 47.86
C GLU A 318 12.10 -24.21 48.66
N TYR A 319 12.56 -25.26 47.98
CA TYR A 319 13.28 -26.37 48.60
C TYR A 319 14.79 -26.22 48.39
N PHE A 320 15.52 -26.16 49.51
CA PHE A 320 16.97 -26.09 49.53
C PHE A 320 17.53 -27.38 50.13
N PRO A 321 18.38 -28.13 49.42
CA PRO A 321 19.23 -29.11 50.07
C PRO A 321 20.23 -28.36 50.96
N GLU A 322 20.37 -28.75 52.22
CA GLU A 322 21.44 -28.26 53.10
C GLU A 322 22.77 -28.94 52.72
N ASP A 323 23.29 -28.63 51.53
CA ASP A 323 24.60 -29.07 51.07
C ASP A 323 25.56 -27.87 51.06
N PRO A 324 26.61 -27.86 51.91
CA PRO A 324 27.65 -26.82 51.91
C PRO A 324 28.39 -26.69 50.57
N ASP A 325 28.35 -27.71 49.71
CA ASP A 325 29.00 -27.75 48.40
C ASP A 325 28.04 -27.38 47.24
N ASP A 326 26.82 -26.90 47.52
CA ASP A 326 25.86 -26.49 46.49
C ASP A 326 26.33 -25.20 45.78
N THR A 327 26.76 -25.34 44.53
CA THR A 327 27.28 -24.24 43.69
C THR A 327 26.23 -23.62 42.76
N ARG A 328 24.96 -24.03 42.87
CA ARG A 328 23.89 -23.57 41.96
C ARG A 328 23.59 -22.08 42.15
N ILE A 329 23.23 -21.41 41.06
CA ILE A 329 22.73 -20.03 41.09
C ILE A 329 21.22 -20.10 41.29
N VAL A 330 20.71 -19.43 42.32
CA VAL A 330 19.29 -19.44 42.67
C VAL A 330 18.69 -18.05 42.57
N LEU A 331 17.69 -17.90 41.71
CA LEU A 331 16.91 -16.67 41.55
C LEU A 331 15.42 -16.92 41.86
N LEU A 332 14.74 -15.89 42.34
CA LEU A 332 13.28 -15.84 42.43
C LEU A 332 12.74 -14.93 41.34
N HIS A 333 11.69 -15.39 40.65
CA HIS A 333 10.92 -14.59 39.68
C HIS A 333 9.53 -14.30 40.25
N ASP A 334 9.10 -13.03 40.19
CA ASP A 334 7.81 -12.59 40.76
C ASP A 334 6.61 -12.75 39.82
N GLY A 335 6.82 -13.24 38.59
CA GLY A 335 5.79 -13.38 37.56
C GLY A 335 5.50 -12.09 36.79
N TYR A 336 6.15 -10.99 37.15
CA TYR A 336 6.03 -9.67 36.52
C TYR A 336 7.37 -9.18 35.95
N GLY A 337 8.33 -10.11 35.75
CA GLY A 337 9.62 -9.81 35.16
C GLY A 337 10.67 -9.27 36.12
N ASN A 338 10.41 -9.26 37.44
CA ASN A 338 11.39 -8.87 38.43
C ASN A 338 12.05 -10.08 39.07
N TYR A 339 13.35 -9.95 39.31
CA TYR A 339 14.21 -10.99 39.85
C TYR A 339 14.85 -10.56 41.15
N SER A 340 14.91 -11.52 42.08
CA SER A 340 15.69 -11.40 43.30
C SER A 340 16.72 -12.52 43.37
N ALA A 341 17.89 -12.22 43.92
CA ALA A 341 18.99 -13.18 44.06
C ALA A 341 19.17 -13.55 45.53
N ARG A 342 19.56 -14.80 45.79
CA ARG A 342 19.81 -15.29 47.14
C ARG A 342 21.14 -14.78 47.67
N ASP A 343 21.15 -14.16 48.84
CA ASP A 343 22.37 -13.78 49.52
C ASP A 343 23.06 -15.00 50.13
N THR A 344 24.34 -15.19 49.82
CA THR A 344 25.15 -16.32 50.30
C THR A 344 25.50 -16.21 51.78
N GLU A 345 25.48 -15.01 52.38
CA GLU A 345 25.85 -14.80 53.79
C GLU A 345 24.65 -14.84 54.74
N SER A 346 23.54 -14.19 54.38
CA SER A 346 22.32 -14.12 55.21
C SER A 346 21.27 -15.17 54.88
N GLY A 347 21.37 -15.82 53.71
CA GLY A 347 20.37 -16.76 53.21
C GLY A 347 19.05 -16.14 52.76
N GLY A 348 18.88 -14.81 52.91
CA GLY A 348 17.72 -14.05 52.43
C GLY A 348 17.83 -13.67 50.95
N PHE A 349 16.80 -13.04 50.39
CA PHE A 349 16.81 -12.58 48.99
C PHE A 349 16.96 -11.06 48.90
N PHE A 350 17.82 -10.62 47.99
CA PHE A 350 17.98 -9.21 47.66
C PHE A 350 17.25 -8.90 46.35
N SER A 351 16.37 -7.90 46.39
CA SER A 351 15.64 -7.41 45.22
C SER A 351 16.40 -6.28 44.54
N PHE A 352 16.44 -6.30 43.22
CA PHE A 352 17.10 -5.29 42.41
C PHE A 352 16.13 -4.22 41.95
N LYS A 353 16.63 -3.19 41.26
CA LYS A 353 15.78 -2.17 40.64
C LYS A 353 14.75 -2.90 39.76
N PRO A 354 13.44 -2.71 40.00
CA PRO A 354 12.41 -3.38 39.21
C PRO A 354 12.46 -2.87 37.77
N GLY A 355 12.07 -3.74 36.84
CA GLY A 355 12.12 -3.47 35.40
C GLY A 355 12.99 -4.45 34.62
N THR A 356 13.20 -4.16 33.33
CA THR A 356 13.76 -5.11 32.36
C THR A 356 15.21 -5.52 32.56
N ASP A 357 15.95 -4.80 33.40
CA ASP A 357 17.33 -5.14 33.72
C ASP A 357 17.43 -6.06 34.96
N SER A 358 16.31 -6.33 35.64
CA SER A 358 16.29 -7.03 36.92
C SER A 358 16.90 -8.43 36.84
N PHE A 359 16.66 -9.17 35.76
CA PHE A 359 17.24 -10.50 35.55
C PHE A 359 18.78 -10.45 35.49
N TYR A 360 19.32 -9.53 34.68
CA TYR A 360 20.75 -9.36 34.45
C TYR A 360 21.48 -8.90 35.72
N LEU A 361 20.86 -8.00 36.48
CA LEU A 361 21.40 -7.55 37.77
C LEU A 361 21.40 -8.69 38.81
N ALA A 362 20.29 -9.43 38.90
CA ALA A 362 20.16 -10.52 39.85
C ALA A 362 21.12 -11.67 39.57
N ILE A 363 21.32 -12.03 38.30
CA ILE A 363 22.30 -13.06 37.98
C ILE A 363 23.72 -12.57 38.20
N SER A 364 24.04 -11.33 37.81
CA SER A 364 25.39 -10.78 37.94
C SER A 364 25.88 -10.74 39.39
N SER A 365 24.98 -10.51 40.35
CA SER A 365 25.35 -10.51 41.77
C SER A 365 25.77 -11.90 42.27
N GLN A 366 25.39 -12.98 41.57
CA GLN A 366 25.72 -14.37 41.91
C GLN A 366 26.94 -14.93 41.15
N LEU A 367 27.46 -14.18 40.19
CA LEU A 367 28.60 -14.57 39.37
C LEU A 367 29.93 -14.26 40.07
N LYS A 368 30.93 -15.12 39.87
CA LYS A 368 32.33 -14.85 40.25
C LYS A 368 32.96 -13.87 39.26
N ALA A 369 34.07 -13.22 39.63
CA ALA A 369 34.76 -12.27 38.76
C ALA A 369 35.17 -12.86 37.40
N GLU A 370 35.64 -14.11 37.38
CA GLU A 370 36.01 -14.83 36.16
C GLU A 370 34.79 -15.12 35.27
N GLU A 371 33.67 -15.54 35.89
CA GLU A 371 32.40 -15.79 35.20
C GLU A 371 31.82 -14.51 34.60
N ARG A 372 31.91 -13.38 35.31
CA ARG A 372 31.52 -12.06 34.80
C ARG A 372 32.31 -11.68 33.55
N PHE A 373 33.63 -11.86 33.58
CA PHE A 373 34.48 -11.56 32.43
C PHE A 373 34.18 -12.46 31.23
N ALA A 374 33.96 -13.76 31.46
CA ALA A 374 33.57 -14.71 30.40
C ALA A 374 32.20 -14.35 29.77
N LEU A 375 31.29 -13.80 30.58
CA LEU A 375 30.00 -13.27 30.13
C LEU A 375 30.06 -11.82 29.61
N GLY A 376 31.26 -11.29 29.33
CA GLY A 376 31.44 -9.97 28.69
C GLY A 376 31.27 -8.77 29.62
N MET A 377 31.14 -8.98 30.93
CA MET A 377 30.94 -7.93 31.91
C MET A 377 32.29 -7.40 32.44
N GLN A 378 32.42 -6.07 32.57
CA GLN A 378 33.59 -5.43 33.17
C GLN A 378 33.49 -5.29 34.70
N PHE A 379 32.27 -5.17 35.23
CA PHE A 379 31.96 -5.04 36.65
C PHE A 379 30.53 -5.55 36.92
N GLU A 380 30.15 -5.72 38.19
CA GLU A 380 28.90 -6.38 38.58
C GLU A 380 27.61 -5.72 38.03
N GLN A 381 27.61 -4.41 37.80
CA GLN A 381 26.45 -3.69 37.27
C GLN A 381 26.49 -3.48 35.74
N ASP A 382 27.43 -4.11 35.03
CA ASP A 382 27.60 -3.97 33.58
C ASP A 382 26.57 -4.79 32.78
N VAL A 383 25.30 -4.38 32.87
CA VAL A 383 24.17 -5.02 32.17
C VAL A 383 24.38 -5.00 30.66
N LYS A 384 25.05 -3.98 30.12
CA LYS A 384 25.35 -3.88 28.69
C LYS A 384 26.28 -5.01 28.25
N GLY A 385 27.40 -5.23 28.95
CA GLY A 385 28.36 -6.26 28.59
C GLY A 385 27.76 -7.66 28.49
N ILE A 386 26.91 -8.05 29.44
CA ILE A 386 26.22 -9.35 29.39
C ILE A 386 25.19 -9.42 28.26
N ARG A 387 24.43 -8.33 28.01
CA ARG A 387 23.47 -8.27 26.90
C ARG A 387 24.13 -8.45 25.54
N ASP A 388 25.26 -7.80 25.30
CA ASP A 388 26.00 -7.88 24.03
C ASP A 388 26.42 -9.34 23.75
N VAL A 389 26.85 -10.09 24.78
CA VAL A 389 27.18 -11.52 24.66
C VAL A 389 25.96 -12.38 24.35
N LEU A 390 24.86 -12.19 25.08
CA LEU A 390 23.62 -12.96 24.83
C LEU A 390 23.05 -12.67 23.45
N THR A 391 23.07 -11.41 23.02
CA THR A 391 22.59 -10.95 21.72
C THR A 391 23.36 -11.61 20.60
N ARG A 392 24.70 -11.54 20.63
CA ARG A 392 25.56 -12.19 19.62
C ARG A 392 25.26 -13.69 19.52
N ARG A 393 25.11 -14.36 20.67
CA ARG A 393 24.79 -15.79 20.70
C ARG A 393 23.39 -16.10 20.15
N ALA A 394 22.43 -15.21 20.38
CA ALA A 394 21.07 -15.33 19.84
C ALA A 394 21.07 -15.16 18.30
N ILE A 395 21.79 -14.16 17.79
CA ILE A 395 21.96 -13.90 16.35
C ILE A 395 22.60 -15.10 15.65
N GLU A 396 23.67 -15.66 16.21
CA GLU A 396 24.32 -16.87 15.68
C GLU A 396 23.34 -18.05 15.57
N LYS A 397 22.53 -18.27 16.62
CA LYS A 397 21.52 -19.32 16.63
C LYS A 397 20.38 -19.08 15.65
N ASN A 398 20.07 -17.82 15.38
CA ASN A 398 19.12 -17.41 14.35
C ASN A 398 19.77 -17.26 12.96
N ARG A 399 21.00 -17.80 12.78
CA ARG A 399 21.74 -17.83 11.51
C ARG A 399 22.03 -16.44 10.92
N GLY A 400 22.19 -15.41 11.76
CA GLY A 400 22.46 -14.05 11.33
C GLY A 400 21.24 -13.26 10.87
N TRP A 401 20.02 -13.83 10.99
CA TRP A 401 18.80 -13.05 10.80
C TRP A 401 18.59 -12.12 11.98
N PHE A 402 18.38 -10.83 11.67
CA PHE A 402 18.17 -9.74 12.61
C PHE A 402 19.41 -9.45 13.48
N ASP A 403 20.18 -8.42 13.10
CA ASP A 403 21.25 -7.86 13.93
C ASP A 403 20.84 -6.44 14.37
N PRO A 404 20.30 -6.27 15.59
CA PRO A 404 19.86 -4.96 16.10
C PRO A 404 21.01 -3.96 16.32
N GLU A 405 22.26 -4.41 16.23
CA GLU A 405 23.45 -3.55 16.29
C GLU A 405 23.86 -3.04 14.91
N GLN A 406 23.38 -3.67 13.82
CA GLN A 406 23.61 -3.22 12.45
C GLN A 406 22.34 -2.57 11.88
N PRO A 407 22.38 -1.27 11.51
CA PRO A 407 21.20 -0.61 10.96
C PRO A 407 20.75 -1.26 9.65
N THR A 408 19.44 -1.40 9.43
CA THR A 408 18.86 -1.78 8.12
C THR A 408 18.71 -0.61 7.16
N GLU A 409 19.22 0.57 7.53
CA GLU A 409 19.52 1.61 6.56
C GLU A 409 20.46 1.01 5.50
N ILE A 410 20.15 1.24 4.23
CA ILE A 410 21.04 0.80 3.15
C ILE A 410 22.41 1.39 3.46
N GLU A 411 23.40 0.53 3.73
CA GLU A 411 24.79 0.95 3.88
C GLU A 411 25.13 1.93 2.75
N ASN A 412 25.79 3.05 3.05
CA ASN A 412 26.07 4.07 2.02
C ASN A 412 26.74 3.48 0.76
N ASP A 413 27.51 2.41 0.93
CA ASP A 413 28.18 1.65 -0.13
C ASP A 413 27.22 0.91 -1.09
N CYS A 414 25.95 0.76 -0.70
CA CYS A 414 24.86 0.18 -1.48
C CYS A 414 23.97 1.25 -2.13
N LEU A 415 24.12 2.52 -1.75
CA LEU A 415 23.51 3.66 -2.47
C LEU A 415 24.42 4.08 -3.64
N PRO A 416 23.85 4.64 -4.72
CA PRO A 416 24.65 5.24 -5.77
C PRO A 416 25.47 6.41 -5.23
N ASP A 417 26.73 6.55 -5.65
CA ASP A 417 27.63 7.64 -5.22
C ASP A 417 26.98 9.02 -5.36
N TRP A 418 26.23 9.24 -6.44
CA TRP A 418 25.55 10.50 -6.69
C TRP A 418 24.42 10.79 -5.69
N PHE A 419 23.73 9.77 -5.17
CA PHE A 419 22.65 9.92 -4.20
C PHE A 419 23.21 10.08 -2.78
N ALA A 420 24.24 9.29 -2.43
CA ALA A 420 24.92 9.39 -1.15
C ALA A 420 25.48 10.80 -0.92
N ASN A 421 26.14 11.35 -1.95
CA ASN A 421 26.78 12.67 -1.92
C ASN A 421 25.84 13.85 -2.21
N ALA A 422 24.57 13.61 -2.51
CA ALA A 422 23.61 14.68 -2.78
C ALA A 422 23.31 15.52 -1.53
N THR A 423 22.99 16.80 -1.75
CA THR A 423 22.59 17.73 -0.69
C THR A 423 21.22 17.36 -0.10
N ASP A 424 20.94 17.80 1.13
CA ASP A 424 19.64 17.55 1.77
C ASP A 424 18.46 18.12 0.96
N VAL A 425 18.67 19.25 0.27
CA VAL A 425 17.67 19.87 -0.61
C VAL A 425 17.38 19.00 -1.83
N GLU A 426 18.40 18.37 -2.42
CA GLU A 426 18.24 17.46 -3.55
C GLU A 426 17.58 16.16 -3.12
N LYS A 427 17.98 15.58 -1.99
CA LYS A 427 17.34 14.41 -1.39
C LYS A 427 15.86 14.68 -1.10
N GLN A 428 15.53 15.89 -0.61
CA GLN A 428 14.15 16.29 -0.39
C GLN A 428 13.36 16.46 -1.70
N SER A 429 13.97 17.06 -2.73
CA SER A 429 13.34 17.22 -4.04
C SER A 429 13.05 15.86 -4.69
N TRP A 430 13.99 14.91 -4.54
CA TRP A 430 13.81 13.53 -4.96
C TRP A 430 12.66 12.84 -4.21
N LYS A 431 12.60 12.96 -2.88
CA LYS A 431 11.49 12.41 -2.06
C LYS A 431 10.12 12.91 -2.53
N VAL A 432 9.99 14.23 -2.78
CA VAL A 432 8.74 14.82 -3.30
C VAL A 432 8.38 14.25 -4.67
N ALA A 433 9.36 14.12 -5.58
CA ALA A 433 9.09 13.57 -6.91
C ALA A 433 8.70 12.07 -6.89
N VAL A 434 9.27 11.29 -5.96
CA VAL A 434 8.83 9.90 -5.73
C VAL A 434 7.37 9.86 -5.26
N GLN A 435 6.97 10.77 -4.38
CA GLN A 435 5.57 10.88 -3.92
C GLN A 435 4.61 11.29 -5.02
N ASP A 436 4.94 12.33 -5.79
CA ASP A 436 4.14 12.76 -6.93
C ASP A 436 3.94 11.62 -7.93
N TYR A 437 5.00 10.83 -8.18
CA TYR A 437 4.93 9.65 -9.03
C TYR A 437 4.05 8.54 -8.44
N SER A 438 4.26 8.18 -7.17
CA SER A 438 3.44 7.18 -6.48
C SER A 438 1.96 7.58 -6.45
N GLN A 439 1.67 8.86 -6.22
CA GLN A 439 0.32 9.41 -6.27
C GLN A 439 -0.26 9.28 -7.68
N ALA A 440 0.48 9.71 -8.72
CA ALA A 440 0.02 9.60 -10.09
C ALA A 440 -0.25 8.13 -10.51
N LEU A 441 0.55 7.18 -10.03
CA LEU A 441 0.32 5.74 -10.23
C LEU A 441 -0.99 5.29 -9.58
N LEU A 442 -1.22 5.66 -8.32
CA LEU A 442 -2.44 5.33 -7.59
C LEU A 442 -3.68 5.91 -8.27
N GLU A 443 -3.59 7.17 -8.74
CA GLU A 443 -4.67 7.83 -9.47
C GLU A 443 -5.07 7.13 -10.76
N ALA A 444 -4.10 6.49 -11.40
CA ALA A 444 -4.28 5.82 -12.67
C ALA A 444 -4.72 4.35 -12.55
N GLN A 445 -4.87 3.82 -11.33
CA GLN A 445 -5.39 2.45 -11.13
C GLN A 445 -6.91 2.40 -11.33
N ALA A 446 -7.39 1.39 -12.07
CA ALA A 446 -8.82 1.12 -12.23
C ALA A 446 -9.14 -0.39 -12.27
N PRO A 447 -10.32 -0.84 -11.79
CA PRO A 447 -10.80 -2.20 -11.95
C PRO A 447 -10.99 -2.56 -13.43
N ASP A 448 -10.77 -3.83 -13.77
CA ASP A 448 -11.06 -4.42 -15.09
C ASP A 448 -10.49 -3.67 -16.31
N LEU A 449 -9.54 -2.76 -16.12
CA LEU A 449 -8.81 -2.14 -17.21
C LEU A 449 -7.83 -3.21 -17.70
N PRO A 450 -8.02 -3.88 -18.85
CA PRO A 450 -6.95 -4.68 -19.42
C PRO A 450 -5.86 -3.68 -19.71
N ASP A 451 -4.67 -3.93 -19.18
CA ASP A 451 -3.51 -3.15 -19.56
C ASP A 451 -3.45 -3.14 -21.10
N PRO A 452 -3.27 -2.00 -21.80
CA PRO A 452 -3.08 -1.95 -23.24
C PRO A 452 -2.16 -3.06 -23.77
N SER A 453 -1.22 -3.47 -22.93
CA SER A 453 -0.34 -4.60 -23.11
C SER A 453 -1.06 -5.94 -23.38
N VAL A 454 -2.12 -6.23 -22.64
CA VAL A 454 -2.88 -7.48 -22.74
C VAL A 454 -3.48 -7.65 -24.13
N TYR A 455 -3.84 -6.57 -24.81
CA TYR A 455 -4.42 -6.62 -26.16
C TYR A 455 -3.44 -7.11 -27.25
N GLY A 456 -2.13 -7.07 -27.00
CA GLY A 456 -1.13 -7.66 -27.90
C GLY A 456 -0.91 -9.17 -27.68
N GLN A 457 -1.53 -9.79 -26.66
CA GLN A 457 -1.29 -11.19 -26.35
C GLN A 457 -2.06 -12.13 -27.31
N PRO A 458 -1.44 -13.25 -27.74
CA PRO A 458 -2.09 -14.24 -28.61
C PRO A 458 -3.46 -14.72 -28.07
N ASP A 459 -3.57 -14.92 -26.76
CA ASP A 459 -4.81 -15.37 -26.13
C ASP A 459 -5.96 -14.35 -26.25
N ARG A 460 -5.66 -13.04 -26.31
CA ARG A 460 -6.70 -12.01 -26.46
C ARG A 460 -7.19 -11.90 -27.88
N LEU A 461 -6.27 -11.96 -28.85
CA LEU A 461 -6.62 -12.06 -30.26
C LEU A 461 -7.46 -13.32 -30.51
N ARG A 462 -7.07 -14.47 -29.94
CA ARG A 462 -7.80 -15.74 -30.04
C ARG A 462 -9.19 -15.68 -29.40
N ASN A 463 -9.32 -15.06 -28.23
CA ASN A 463 -10.63 -14.86 -27.58
C ASN A 463 -11.52 -13.89 -28.37
N TYR A 464 -10.96 -12.83 -28.96
CA TYR A 464 -11.69 -11.91 -29.83
C TYR A 464 -12.20 -12.62 -31.08
N ALA A 465 -11.33 -13.41 -31.74
CA ALA A 465 -11.68 -14.22 -32.89
C ALA A 465 -12.81 -15.22 -32.58
N ARG A 466 -12.69 -15.94 -31.46
CA ARG A 466 -13.72 -16.87 -30.99
C ARG A 466 -15.06 -16.17 -30.81
N GLY A 467 -15.08 -15.01 -30.16
CA GLY A 467 -16.29 -14.22 -29.96
C GLY A 467 -16.94 -13.77 -31.28
N LYS A 468 -16.14 -13.31 -32.24
CA LYS A 468 -16.64 -12.88 -33.56
C LYS A 468 -17.19 -14.04 -34.39
N LEU A 469 -16.53 -15.21 -34.35
CA LEU A 469 -17.02 -16.44 -34.97
C LEU A 469 -18.33 -16.88 -34.34
N GLN A 470 -18.45 -16.85 -33.01
CA GLN A 470 -19.68 -17.17 -32.28
C GLN A 470 -20.84 -16.24 -32.67
N GLU A 471 -20.61 -14.92 -32.65
CA GLU A 471 -21.59 -13.91 -33.05
C GLU A 471 -22.08 -14.16 -34.47
N ARG A 472 -21.16 -14.41 -35.41
CA ARG A 472 -21.50 -14.58 -36.83
C ARG A 472 -22.21 -15.90 -37.12
N ILE A 473 -21.74 -17.02 -36.56
CA ILE A 473 -22.41 -18.33 -36.73
C ILE A 473 -23.80 -18.31 -36.09
N LEU A 474 -23.96 -17.64 -34.94
CA LEU A 474 -25.26 -17.46 -34.30
C LEU A 474 -26.19 -16.62 -35.17
N LEU A 475 -25.70 -15.55 -35.79
CA LEU A 475 -26.48 -14.71 -36.71
C LEU A 475 -26.91 -15.46 -37.98
N ASP A 476 -25.99 -16.18 -38.63
CA ASP A 476 -26.21 -16.81 -39.93
C ASP A 476 -27.04 -18.11 -39.82
N HIS A 477 -26.87 -18.86 -38.73
CA HIS A 477 -27.46 -20.19 -38.56
C HIS A 477 -28.36 -20.36 -37.34
N GLY A 478 -28.41 -19.39 -36.41
CA GLY A 478 -29.22 -19.47 -35.19
C GLY A 478 -28.72 -20.48 -34.16
N ILE A 479 -27.48 -20.97 -34.30
CA ILE A 479 -26.90 -22.02 -33.45
C ILE A 479 -25.74 -21.43 -32.65
N THR A 480 -25.73 -21.67 -31.34
CA THR A 480 -24.58 -21.36 -30.49
C THR A 480 -23.60 -22.53 -30.54
N VAL A 481 -22.39 -22.28 -31.02
CA VAL A 481 -21.29 -23.26 -31.07
C VAL A 481 -20.07 -22.71 -30.35
N ASP A 482 -19.19 -23.57 -29.88
CA ASP A 482 -17.86 -23.18 -29.40
C ASP A 482 -16.83 -23.43 -30.51
N PRO A 483 -16.28 -22.39 -31.17
CA PRO A 483 -15.34 -22.53 -32.28
C PRO A 483 -14.05 -23.28 -31.90
N ASP A 484 -13.67 -23.32 -30.63
CA ASP A 484 -12.52 -24.11 -30.15
C ASP A 484 -12.78 -25.61 -30.15
N ARG A 485 -14.06 -26.03 -30.10
CA ARG A 485 -14.49 -27.43 -30.15
C ARG A 485 -14.80 -27.90 -31.57
N ILE A 486 -14.68 -27.01 -32.56
CA ILE A 486 -14.86 -27.33 -33.96
C ILE A 486 -13.49 -27.59 -34.56
N SER A 487 -13.24 -28.82 -35.00
CA SER A 487 -12.01 -29.20 -35.68
C SER A 487 -12.19 -29.10 -37.19
N VAL A 488 -11.33 -28.34 -37.87
CA VAL A 488 -11.29 -28.20 -39.33
C VAL A 488 -10.10 -28.97 -39.87
N HIS A 489 -10.38 -29.92 -40.77
CA HIS A 489 -9.38 -30.75 -41.42
C HIS A 489 -9.19 -30.28 -42.86
N THR A 490 -7.94 -30.05 -43.25
CA THR A 490 -7.56 -29.71 -44.62
C THR A 490 -6.45 -30.66 -45.07
N THR A 491 -6.60 -31.26 -46.25
CA THR A 491 -5.58 -32.14 -46.83
C THR A 491 -4.89 -31.45 -48.00
N SER A 492 -3.57 -31.31 -47.92
CA SER A 492 -2.70 -30.87 -49.03
C SER A 492 -1.99 -32.08 -49.65
N VAL A 493 -1.53 -31.92 -50.89
CA VAL A 493 -0.70 -32.92 -51.59
C VAL A 493 0.66 -32.30 -51.82
N GLU A 494 1.70 -32.84 -51.20
CA GLU A 494 3.08 -32.43 -51.45
C GLU A 494 3.58 -33.15 -52.71
N ILE A 495 3.89 -32.39 -53.75
CA ILE A 495 4.53 -32.93 -54.97
C ILE A 495 6.02 -32.61 -54.87
N ASP A 496 6.86 -33.64 -54.77
CA ASP A 496 8.32 -33.51 -54.67
C ASP A 496 8.88 -32.64 -55.84
N PRO A 497 9.55 -31.50 -55.57
CA PRO A 497 10.08 -30.62 -56.62
C PRO A 497 11.21 -31.25 -57.44
N GLY A 498 11.72 -32.42 -57.04
CA GLY A 498 12.82 -33.13 -57.70
C GLY A 498 12.47 -33.81 -59.03
N ILE A 499 11.21 -33.85 -59.45
CA ILE A 499 10.80 -34.48 -60.72
C ILE A 499 10.79 -33.44 -61.83
N GLY A 500 11.93 -33.34 -62.55
CA GLY A 500 11.98 -32.64 -63.82
C GLY A 500 11.04 -33.32 -64.83
N ILE A 501 10.02 -32.60 -65.30
CA ILE A 501 9.24 -33.03 -66.45
C ILE A 501 10.12 -32.81 -67.69
N ASP A 502 10.79 -33.87 -68.14
CA ASP A 502 11.45 -33.87 -69.45
C ASP A 502 10.39 -33.99 -70.55
N ILE A 503 10.45 -33.10 -71.53
CA ILE A 503 9.39 -32.88 -72.53
C ILE A 503 9.57 -33.71 -73.81
N ASP A 504 10.40 -34.76 -73.79
CA ASP A 504 10.61 -35.63 -74.95
C ASP A 504 10.48 -37.13 -74.61
N TYR A 505 9.39 -37.72 -75.13
CA TYR A 505 9.14 -39.13 -75.48
C TYR A 505 9.34 -40.29 -74.46
N GLU A 506 8.24 -41.06 -74.38
CA GLU A 506 8.08 -42.46 -73.93
C GLU A 506 7.41 -42.64 -72.56
N TYR A 507 6.13 -43.05 -72.62
CA TYR A 507 5.26 -43.33 -71.48
C TYR A 507 5.83 -44.53 -70.68
N VAL A 508 6.54 -44.23 -69.60
CA VAL A 508 6.72 -45.15 -68.47
C VAL A 508 5.57 -44.84 -67.50
N GLY A 509 4.68 -45.80 -67.29
CA GLY A 509 3.53 -45.65 -66.39
C GLY A 509 3.95 -45.29 -64.96
N PRO A 510 3.03 -44.74 -64.14
CA PRO A 510 3.33 -44.33 -62.78
C PRO A 510 3.55 -45.57 -61.92
N SER A 511 4.80 -45.97 -61.74
CA SER A 511 5.19 -46.92 -60.71
C SER A 511 5.51 -46.13 -59.44
N GLU A 512 4.63 -46.23 -58.45
CA GLU A 512 4.90 -46.02 -57.03
C GLU A 512 5.50 -44.66 -56.63
N LEU A 513 4.73 -43.59 -56.78
CA LEU A 513 4.85 -42.42 -55.91
C LEU A 513 3.53 -42.29 -55.15
N GLU A 514 3.52 -42.76 -53.90
CA GLU A 514 2.42 -42.45 -53.00
C GLU A 514 2.42 -40.93 -52.79
N PRO A 515 1.35 -40.21 -53.18
CA PRO A 515 1.24 -38.79 -52.88
C PRO A 515 1.34 -38.64 -51.36
N HIS A 516 2.28 -37.82 -50.88
CA HIS A 516 2.31 -37.49 -49.46
C HIS A 516 1.14 -36.54 -49.20
N TYR A 517 0.10 -37.10 -48.59
CA TYR A 517 -1.05 -36.34 -48.11
C TYR A 517 -0.74 -35.83 -46.72
N GLU A 518 -0.49 -34.54 -46.60
CA GLU A 518 -0.39 -33.91 -45.29
C GLU A 518 -1.79 -33.43 -44.92
N THR A 519 -2.35 -33.97 -43.83
CA THR A 519 -3.63 -33.50 -43.29
C THR A 519 -3.35 -32.61 -42.10
N GLN A 520 -3.72 -31.34 -42.21
CA GLN A 520 -3.64 -30.38 -41.13
C GLN A 520 -4.98 -30.33 -40.39
N GLU A 521 -4.90 -30.39 -39.07
CA GLU A 521 -6.03 -30.27 -38.15
C GLU A 521 -5.87 -29.00 -37.31
N ARG A 522 -6.89 -28.15 -37.29
CA ARG A 522 -6.92 -26.87 -36.55
C ARG A 522 -8.29 -26.64 -35.94
N SER A 523 -8.38 -25.91 -34.84
CA SER A 523 -9.68 -25.41 -34.39
C SER A 523 -10.22 -24.35 -35.36
N LEU A 524 -11.53 -24.12 -35.39
CA LEU A 524 -12.10 -23.04 -36.21
C LEU A 524 -11.57 -21.67 -35.79
N THR A 525 -11.31 -21.48 -34.49
CA THR A 525 -10.67 -20.25 -33.99
C THR A 525 -9.26 -20.08 -34.56
N ASP A 526 -8.42 -21.09 -34.48
CA ASP A 526 -7.03 -21.00 -34.93
C ASP A 526 -6.95 -20.83 -36.45
N LEU A 527 -7.79 -21.55 -37.20
CA LEU A 527 -7.92 -21.39 -38.64
C LEU A 527 -8.34 -19.96 -39.05
N SER A 528 -9.18 -19.28 -38.27
CA SER A 528 -9.61 -17.91 -38.57
C SER A 528 -8.50 -16.87 -38.37
N LEU A 529 -7.45 -17.21 -37.63
CA LEU A 529 -6.26 -16.38 -37.44
C LEU A 529 -5.20 -16.62 -38.53
N GLU A 530 -5.36 -17.67 -39.33
CA GLU A 530 -4.48 -17.97 -40.47
C GLU A 530 -4.94 -17.18 -41.71
N ASN A 531 -3.99 -16.57 -42.44
CA ASN A 531 -4.29 -15.84 -43.66
C ASN A 531 -4.51 -16.80 -44.85
N ILE A 532 -5.74 -17.30 -45.04
CA ILE A 532 -6.06 -18.25 -46.11
C ILE A 532 -6.02 -17.57 -47.49
N ALA A 533 -4.94 -17.74 -48.26
CA ALA A 533 -4.78 -17.12 -49.58
C ALA A 533 -5.96 -17.42 -50.55
N LEU A 534 -6.28 -16.45 -51.42
CA LEU A 534 -7.29 -16.58 -52.50
C LEU A 534 -7.05 -17.79 -53.42
N THR A 535 -5.80 -18.27 -53.47
CA THR A 535 -5.34 -19.41 -54.28
C THR A 535 -5.29 -20.72 -53.52
N ASN A 536 -5.80 -20.81 -52.28
CA ASN A 536 -5.83 -22.06 -51.51
C ASN A 536 -6.95 -22.99 -52.01
N ILE A 537 -6.76 -23.50 -53.24
CA ILE A 537 -7.66 -24.44 -53.92
C ILE A 537 -7.78 -25.74 -53.11
N ASN A 538 -6.73 -26.14 -52.38
CA ASN A 538 -6.74 -27.31 -51.51
C ASN A 538 -7.77 -27.16 -50.38
N PHE A 539 -7.77 -26.01 -49.67
CA PHE A 539 -8.76 -25.73 -48.63
C PHE A 539 -10.21 -25.77 -49.14
N LEU A 540 -10.47 -25.14 -50.29
CA LEU A 540 -11.81 -25.12 -50.90
C LEU A 540 -12.30 -26.51 -51.34
N LEU A 541 -11.38 -27.44 -51.65
CA LEU A 541 -11.69 -28.79 -52.11
C LEU A 541 -11.72 -29.84 -51.00
N THR A 542 -10.93 -29.69 -49.93
CA THR A 542 -10.72 -30.72 -48.90
C THR A 542 -11.16 -30.30 -47.49
N GLY A 543 -11.45 -29.01 -47.26
CA GLY A 543 -11.84 -28.48 -45.95
C GLY A 543 -13.13 -29.10 -45.39
N ARG A 544 -13.06 -29.70 -44.20
CA ARG A 544 -14.20 -30.28 -43.49
C ARG A 544 -14.19 -29.93 -42.01
N ALA A 545 -15.34 -29.55 -41.47
CA ALA A 545 -15.50 -29.24 -40.04
C ALA A 545 -16.19 -30.38 -39.27
N PHE A 546 -15.69 -30.67 -38.07
CA PHE A 546 -16.17 -31.70 -37.16
C PHE A 546 -16.43 -31.12 -35.78
N ASP A 547 -17.39 -31.66 -35.04
CA ASP A 547 -17.60 -31.32 -33.62
C ASP A 547 -16.70 -32.11 -32.67
N ASP A 548 -16.89 -31.90 -31.35
CA ASP A 548 -16.13 -32.57 -30.29
C ASP A 548 -16.37 -34.08 -30.20
N GLN A 549 -17.34 -34.61 -30.95
CA GLN A 549 -17.64 -36.04 -31.07
C GLN A 549 -17.13 -36.63 -32.40
N GLY A 550 -16.48 -35.83 -33.24
CA GLY A 550 -15.99 -36.24 -34.57
C GLY A 550 -17.09 -36.34 -35.63
N GLN A 551 -18.28 -35.77 -35.37
CA GLN A 551 -19.38 -35.75 -36.33
C GLN A 551 -19.23 -34.56 -37.31
N LEU A 552 -19.44 -34.82 -38.59
CA LEU A 552 -19.32 -33.82 -39.65
C LEU A 552 -20.41 -32.73 -39.53
N LEU A 553 -19.97 -31.47 -39.45
CA LEU A 553 -20.82 -30.28 -39.38
C LEU A 553 -21.12 -29.76 -40.79
N SER A 554 -22.13 -30.35 -41.44
CA SER A 554 -22.48 -30.04 -42.85
C SER A 554 -22.84 -28.57 -43.14
N PHE A 555 -23.30 -27.81 -42.15
CA PHE A 555 -23.57 -26.38 -42.30
C PHE A 555 -22.28 -25.53 -42.36
N LEU A 556 -21.17 -26.03 -41.79
CA LEU A 556 -19.84 -25.44 -41.87
C LEU A 556 -19.02 -26.07 -43.02
N ASN A 557 -19.55 -26.01 -44.24
CA ASN A 557 -18.83 -26.51 -45.41
C ASN A 557 -17.66 -25.58 -45.81
N ALA A 558 -16.72 -26.07 -46.62
CA ALA A 558 -15.52 -25.33 -47.03
C ALA A 558 -15.82 -23.94 -47.64
N GLY A 559 -16.90 -23.81 -48.43
CA GLY A 559 -17.30 -22.54 -49.02
C GLY A 559 -17.79 -21.52 -47.99
N TYR A 560 -18.58 -21.98 -47.01
CA TYR A 560 -19.00 -21.15 -45.88
C TYR A 560 -17.81 -20.78 -44.98
N LEU A 561 -16.93 -21.73 -44.64
CA LEU A 561 -15.74 -21.47 -43.82
C LEU A 561 -14.81 -20.44 -44.49
N PHE A 562 -14.58 -20.59 -45.80
CA PHE A 562 -13.77 -19.64 -46.57
C PHE A 562 -14.40 -18.24 -46.59
N GLY A 563 -15.71 -18.15 -46.86
CA GLY A 563 -16.45 -16.89 -46.84
C GLY A 563 -16.45 -16.24 -45.46
N LEU A 564 -16.71 -17.02 -44.40
CA LEU A 564 -16.74 -16.60 -43.01
C LEU A 564 -15.40 -15.98 -42.59
N ILE A 565 -14.28 -16.67 -42.85
CA ILE A 565 -12.94 -16.20 -42.46
C ILE A 565 -12.55 -14.94 -43.24
N ARG A 566 -12.86 -14.89 -44.54
CA ARG A 566 -12.53 -13.73 -45.39
C ARG A 566 -13.39 -12.50 -45.08
N GLU A 567 -14.68 -12.68 -44.83
CA GLU A 567 -15.60 -11.59 -44.48
C GLU A 567 -15.35 -11.05 -43.08
N LEU A 568 -15.05 -11.91 -42.10
CA LEU A 568 -14.73 -11.48 -40.73
C LEU A 568 -13.40 -10.75 -40.63
N ASN A 569 -12.43 -11.06 -41.50
CA ASN A 569 -11.10 -10.44 -41.58
C ASN A 569 -10.55 -10.03 -40.19
N ILE A 570 -10.34 -11.04 -39.34
CA ILE A 570 -10.10 -10.84 -37.91
C ILE A 570 -8.91 -9.92 -37.64
N GLY A 571 -7.85 -9.96 -38.45
CA GLY A 571 -6.67 -9.10 -38.30
C GLY A 571 -7.00 -7.61 -38.41
N GLU A 572 -7.54 -7.18 -39.55
CA GLU A 572 -7.92 -5.79 -39.82
C GLU A 572 -9.01 -5.29 -38.86
N ASP A 573 -10.00 -6.12 -38.55
CA ASP A 573 -11.07 -5.78 -37.61
C ASP A 573 -10.56 -5.65 -36.17
N TYR A 574 -9.57 -6.45 -35.78
CA TYR A 574 -8.93 -6.36 -34.47
C TYR A 574 -8.07 -5.09 -34.36
N SER A 575 -7.26 -4.76 -35.37
CA SER A 575 -6.50 -3.50 -35.43
C SER A 575 -7.42 -2.27 -35.29
N ARG A 576 -8.57 -2.27 -35.97
CA ARG A 576 -9.58 -1.21 -35.86
C ARG A 576 -10.22 -1.16 -34.47
N TYR A 577 -10.55 -2.33 -33.90
CA TYR A 577 -11.06 -2.44 -32.53
C TYR A 577 -10.07 -1.86 -31.51
N LEU A 578 -8.77 -2.16 -31.63
CA LEU A 578 -7.74 -1.61 -30.75
C LEU A 578 -7.62 -0.09 -30.85
N SER A 579 -7.68 0.46 -32.07
CA SER A 579 -7.71 1.92 -32.27
C SER A 579 -8.89 2.57 -31.52
N ILE A 580 -10.06 1.94 -31.56
CA ILE A 580 -11.24 2.44 -30.83
C ILE A 580 -11.03 2.35 -29.32
N VAL A 581 -10.65 1.18 -28.82
CA VAL A 581 -10.56 0.91 -27.38
C VAL A 581 -9.46 1.74 -26.73
N LEU A 582 -8.28 1.80 -27.33
CA LEU A 582 -7.10 2.45 -26.75
C LEU A 582 -7.08 3.97 -26.98
N SER A 583 -7.66 4.48 -28.06
CA SER A 583 -7.58 5.92 -28.38
C SER A 583 -8.91 6.66 -28.19
N THR A 584 -9.95 6.27 -28.93
CA THR A 584 -11.13 7.14 -29.09
C THR A 584 -12.25 6.87 -28.08
N SER A 585 -12.29 5.69 -27.47
CA SER A 585 -13.28 5.35 -26.43
C SER A 585 -13.12 6.25 -25.19
N ALA A 586 -14.19 6.42 -24.41
CA ALA A 586 -14.12 7.19 -23.16
C ALA A 586 -13.07 6.62 -22.19
N ALA A 587 -12.93 5.30 -22.14
CA ALA A 587 -11.92 4.61 -21.35
C ALA A 587 -10.50 4.83 -21.91
N GLY A 588 -10.33 4.81 -23.23
CA GLY A 588 -9.06 5.10 -23.90
C GLY A 588 -8.58 6.53 -23.67
N GLN A 589 -9.49 7.51 -23.77
CA GLN A 589 -9.19 8.91 -23.45
C GLN A 589 -8.78 9.11 -21.99
N TRP A 590 -9.51 8.48 -21.05
CA TRP A 590 -9.15 8.48 -19.64
C TRP A 590 -7.77 7.86 -19.41
N HIS A 591 -7.48 6.74 -20.07
CA HIS A 591 -6.21 6.05 -19.95
C HIS A 591 -5.04 6.88 -20.51
N ARG A 592 -5.22 7.57 -21.65
CA ARG A 592 -4.25 8.52 -22.20
C ARG A 592 -3.90 9.63 -21.21
N GLU A 593 -4.90 10.20 -20.54
CA GLU A 593 -4.70 11.27 -19.55
C GLU A 593 -3.97 10.77 -18.29
N CYS A 594 -4.32 9.58 -17.81
CA CYS A 594 -3.64 8.92 -16.69
C CYS A 594 -2.19 8.59 -17.06
N TYR A 595 -1.95 8.04 -18.25
CA TYR A 595 -0.60 7.80 -18.77
C TYR A 595 0.22 9.09 -18.83
N ALA A 596 -0.34 10.17 -19.40
CA ALA A 596 0.36 11.45 -19.49
C ALA A 596 0.73 12.01 -18.09
N ARG A 597 -0.16 11.89 -17.10
CA ARG A 597 0.12 12.30 -15.71
C ARG A 597 1.25 11.49 -15.08
N VAL A 598 1.21 10.17 -15.23
CA VAL A 598 2.24 9.27 -14.68
C VAL A 598 3.58 9.49 -15.37
N MET A 599 3.59 9.60 -16.70
CA MET A 599 4.80 9.90 -17.46
C MET A 599 5.39 11.26 -17.06
N ARG A 600 4.57 12.29 -16.82
CA ARG A 600 5.03 13.59 -16.33
C ARG A 600 5.76 13.47 -14.99
N ALA A 601 5.16 12.75 -14.03
CA ALA A 601 5.73 12.57 -12.70
C ALA A 601 7.01 11.72 -12.76
N GLN A 602 7.03 10.67 -13.58
CA GLN A 602 8.20 9.86 -13.83
C GLN A 602 9.34 10.68 -14.45
N MET A 603 9.06 11.41 -15.54
CA MET A 603 10.06 12.27 -16.21
C MET A 603 10.63 13.33 -15.27
N ARG A 604 9.82 13.84 -14.33
CA ARG A 604 10.29 14.78 -13.30
C ARG A 604 11.26 14.11 -12.32
N LEU A 605 10.94 12.89 -11.86
CA LEU A 605 11.85 12.13 -11.01
C LEU A 605 13.15 11.81 -11.75
N ASP A 606 13.06 11.29 -12.97
CA ASP A 606 14.20 10.99 -13.84
C ASP A 606 15.10 12.23 -14.06
N ALA A 607 14.50 13.42 -14.21
CA ALA A 607 15.25 14.67 -14.39
C ALA A 607 15.98 15.10 -13.12
N ILE A 608 15.39 14.86 -11.95
CA ILE A 608 16.03 15.12 -10.66
C ILE A 608 17.20 14.15 -10.44
N GLU A 609 17.00 12.86 -10.71
CA GLU A 609 18.07 11.85 -10.63
C GLU A 609 19.22 12.18 -11.61
N ALA A 610 18.90 12.53 -12.86
CA ALA A 610 19.89 12.95 -13.86
C ALA A 610 20.67 14.19 -13.43
N LYS A 611 20.01 15.16 -12.78
CA LYS A 611 20.67 16.35 -12.22
C LYS A 611 21.63 15.97 -11.08
N MET A 612 21.19 15.14 -10.15
CA MET A 612 22.03 14.68 -9.02
C MET A 612 23.22 13.85 -9.52
N ALA A 613 23.03 13.05 -10.57
CA ALA A 613 24.07 12.26 -11.20
C ALA A 613 25.05 13.08 -12.08
N GLY A 614 24.73 14.34 -12.39
CA GLY A 614 25.55 15.18 -13.26
C GLY A 614 25.43 14.84 -14.75
N ASP A 615 24.31 14.28 -15.18
CA ASP A 615 24.07 13.88 -16.58
C ASP A 615 23.78 15.07 -17.51
N PHE A 616 23.40 16.22 -16.94
CA PHE A 616 23.29 17.47 -17.68
C PHE A 616 24.67 18.11 -17.87
N LEU A 617 24.86 18.83 -18.98
CA LEU A 617 26.13 19.48 -19.23
C LEU A 617 26.39 20.51 -18.14
N GLY A 618 27.53 20.36 -17.46
CA GLY A 618 27.99 21.32 -16.49
C GLY A 618 28.28 22.66 -17.15
N ASP A 619 27.96 23.72 -16.42
CA ASP A 619 28.02 25.08 -16.91
C ASP A 619 29.44 25.67 -17.08
N GLY A 620 30.49 24.85 -16.98
CA GLY A 620 31.87 25.32 -17.14
C GLY A 620 32.27 26.43 -16.15
N GLY A 621 31.64 26.50 -14.98
CA GLY A 621 31.90 27.53 -13.97
C GLY A 621 31.04 28.79 -14.07
N LEU A 622 29.93 28.78 -14.82
CA LEU A 622 28.96 29.88 -14.78
C LEU A 622 28.30 30.01 -13.38
N PRO A 623 27.76 31.19 -13.05
CA PRO A 623 26.95 31.41 -11.86
C PRO A 623 25.86 30.35 -11.65
N PRO A 624 25.50 29.99 -10.40
CA PRO A 624 24.49 28.96 -10.09
C PRO A 624 23.13 29.17 -10.78
N GLU A 625 22.79 30.42 -11.07
CA GLU A 625 21.57 30.83 -11.77
C GLU A 625 21.57 30.50 -13.27
N LEU A 626 22.74 30.21 -13.86
CA LEU A 626 22.89 29.67 -15.21
C LEU A 626 23.03 28.14 -15.19
N ALA A 627 23.56 27.57 -14.08
CA ALA A 627 23.79 26.13 -13.86
C ALA A 627 22.64 25.19 -14.29
N ASN A 628 22.97 24.04 -14.88
CA ASN A 628 22.05 22.96 -15.24
C ASN A 628 20.98 23.41 -16.24
N ARG A 629 21.40 24.08 -17.32
CA ARG A 629 20.50 24.55 -18.38
C ARG A 629 19.56 23.46 -18.90
N GLY A 630 20.08 22.27 -19.22
CA GLY A 630 19.26 21.16 -19.70
C GLY A 630 18.16 20.75 -18.72
N TYR A 631 18.46 20.72 -17.41
CA TYR A 631 17.45 20.47 -16.38
C TYR A 631 16.36 21.54 -16.37
N LYS A 632 16.72 22.82 -16.53
CA LYS A 632 15.74 23.93 -16.59
C LYS A 632 14.82 23.82 -17.79
N TRP A 633 15.34 23.38 -18.95
CA TRP A 633 14.51 23.12 -20.13
C TRP A 633 13.51 22.00 -19.88
N VAL A 634 13.97 20.89 -19.29
CA VAL A 634 13.10 19.76 -18.91
C VAL A 634 12.04 20.20 -17.90
N ALA A 635 12.43 20.95 -16.86
CA ALA A 635 11.51 21.48 -15.87
C ALA A 635 10.44 22.38 -16.51
N ALA A 636 10.82 23.31 -17.38
CA ALA A 636 9.89 24.22 -18.05
C ALA A 636 8.85 23.49 -18.91
N VAL A 637 9.25 22.47 -19.68
CA VAL A 637 8.30 21.68 -20.48
C VAL A 637 7.45 20.76 -19.61
N LEU A 638 7.96 20.26 -18.49
CA LEU A 638 7.17 19.48 -17.54
C LEU A 638 6.19 20.35 -16.75
N ASP A 639 6.51 21.60 -16.43
CA ASP A 639 5.57 22.53 -15.80
C ASP A 639 4.42 22.90 -16.75
N HIS A 640 4.73 23.08 -18.04
CA HIS A 640 3.76 23.39 -19.09
C HIS A 640 3.90 22.44 -20.31
N PRO A 641 3.30 21.24 -20.26
CA PRO A 641 3.46 20.20 -21.31
C PRO A 641 2.89 20.56 -22.68
N VAL A 642 1.89 21.43 -22.73
CA VAL A 642 1.33 21.97 -23.99
C VAL A 642 2.19 23.14 -24.44
N ASP A 643 2.61 23.14 -25.71
CA ASP A 643 3.33 24.28 -26.30
C ASP A 643 2.40 25.49 -26.40
N SER A 644 2.56 26.42 -25.46
CA SER A 644 1.71 27.59 -25.27
C SER A 644 2.52 28.74 -24.69
N ASP A 645 2.00 29.96 -24.81
CA ASP A 645 2.67 31.17 -24.32
C ASP A 645 2.79 31.21 -22.78
N ASP A 646 2.07 30.33 -22.08
CA ASP A 646 2.18 30.16 -20.62
C ASP A 646 3.46 29.43 -20.21
N ARG A 647 4.17 28.77 -21.13
CA ARG A 647 5.44 28.07 -20.84
C ARG A 647 6.55 29.07 -20.55
N ALA A 648 7.19 28.94 -19.39
CA ALA A 648 8.31 29.78 -19.01
C ALA A 648 9.47 29.70 -20.01
N THR A 649 10.02 30.86 -20.39
CA THR A 649 11.25 30.94 -21.18
C THR A 649 12.46 30.64 -20.30
N VAL A 650 13.46 29.96 -20.84
CA VAL A 650 14.74 29.74 -20.16
C VAL A 650 15.81 30.55 -20.88
N GLU A 651 16.51 31.43 -20.15
CA GLU A 651 17.49 32.36 -20.72
C GLU A 651 16.91 33.23 -21.86
N GLY A 652 15.62 33.57 -21.77
CA GLY A 652 14.93 34.36 -22.80
C GLY A 652 14.54 33.58 -24.06
N HIS A 653 14.80 32.27 -24.11
CA HIS A 653 14.44 31.42 -25.24
C HIS A 653 13.16 30.62 -24.96
N ARG A 654 12.28 30.51 -25.98
CA ARG A 654 11.15 29.60 -25.97
C ARG A 654 11.68 28.17 -26.12
N ILE A 655 11.23 27.29 -25.23
CA ILE A 655 11.63 25.87 -25.21
C ILE A 655 10.58 25.05 -25.93
N GLN A 656 11.03 24.18 -26.82
CA GLN A 656 10.21 23.32 -27.67
C GLN A 656 10.58 21.86 -27.44
N VAL A 657 9.58 20.98 -27.54
CA VAL A 657 9.75 19.52 -27.54
C VAL A 657 9.47 19.02 -28.95
N SER A 658 10.30 18.11 -29.46
CA SER A 658 10.13 17.48 -30.76
C SER A 658 10.24 15.97 -30.66
N GLN A 659 9.47 15.24 -31.48
CA GLN A 659 9.68 13.81 -31.71
C GLN A 659 10.87 13.62 -32.66
N LEU A 660 11.65 12.58 -32.40
CA LEU A 660 12.73 12.17 -33.30
C LEU A 660 12.20 11.24 -34.40
N SER A 661 12.51 11.55 -35.65
CA SER A 661 12.26 10.65 -36.78
C SER A 661 13.56 10.35 -37.54
N ILE A 662 13.66 9.12 -38.05
CA ILE A 662 14.78 8.65 -38.86
C ILE A 662 14.24 8.31 -40.25
N ASN A 663 14.71 9.02 -41.29
CA ASN A 663 14.28 8.84 -42.68
C ASN A 663 12.75 8.82 -42.85
N GLY A 664 12.04 9.69 -42.12
CA GLY A 664 10.57 9.78 -42.13
C GLY A 664 9.85 8.79 -41.22
N VAL A 665 10.56 7.89 -40.54
CA VAL A 665 10.00 6.97 -39.54
C VAL A 665 10.08 7.62 -38.16
N SER A 666 8.94 7.96 -37.56
CA SER A 666 8.87 8.50 -36.20
C SER A 666 9.21 7.43 -35.17
N LEU A 667 10.11 7.73 -34.23
CA LEU A 667 10.46 6.83 -33.13
C LEU A 667 9.56 7.10 -31.93
N SER A 668 8.96 6.04 -31.39
CA SER A 668 8.07 6.14 -30.23
C SER A 668 8.84 6.47 -28.95
N GLY A 669 8.32 7.37 -28.13
CA GLY A 669 8.87 7.70 -26.80
C GLY A 669 10.21 8.47 -26.77
N VAL A 670 10.89 8.66 -27.91
CA VAL A 670 12.16 9.43 -27.97
C VAL A 670 11.86 10.89 -28.27
N LEU A 671 12.18 11.76 -27.32
CA LEU A 671 11.91 13.19 -27.41
C LEU A 671 13.21 13.99 -27.42
N VAL A 672 13.20 15.12 -28.11
CA VAL A 672 14.30 16.09 -28.12
C VAL A 672 13.77 17.42 -27.63
N ILE A 673 14.38 17.93 -26.56
CA ILE A 673 14.03 19.18 -25.90
C ILE A 673 15.14 20.19 -26.19
N GLY A 674 14.77 21.38 -26.65
CA GLY A 674 15.73 22.44 -26.93
C GLY A 674 15.04 23.76 -27.20
N THR A 675 15.82 24.76 -27.60
CA THR A 675 15.25 26.05 -28.00
C THR A 675 14.52 25.94 -29.34
N GLU A 676 13.44 26.70 -29.51
CA GLU A 676 12.75 26.83 -30.80
C GLU A 676 13.70 27.36 -31.88
N SER A 677 14.50 28.37 -31.54
CA SER A 677 15.55 28.93 -32.40
C SER A 677 16.88 28.23 -32.16
N ARG A 678 17.07 27.05 -32.76
CA ARG A 678 18.30 26.24 -32.62
C ARG A 678 19.58 26.90 -33.15
N SER A 679 19.46 27.97 -33.94
CA SER A 679 20.61 28.81 -34.32
C SER A 679 21.12 29.69 -33.18
N SER A 680 20.29 29.92 -32.16
CA SER A 680 20.64 30.72 -30.98
C SER A 680 21.31 29.87 -29.90
N VAL A 681 20.80 28.65 -29.66
CA VAL A 681 21.42 27.66 -28.77
C VAL A 681 21.33 26.29 -29.42
N ALA A 682 22.49 25.72 -29.77
CA ALA A 682 22.58 24.45 -30.48
C ALA A 682 22.34 23.22 -29.59
N ASN A 683 22.54 23.36 -28.27
CA ASN A 683 22.38 22.27 -27.32
C ASN A 683 20.97 21.66 -27.38
N VAL A 684 20.91 20.36 -27.15
CA VAL A 684 19.66 19.60 -27.07
C VAL A 684 19.72 18.61 -25.92
N VAL A 685 18.58 18.39 -25.27
CA VAL A 685 18.39 17.31 -24.29
C VAL A 685 17.57 16.23 -24.97
N VAL A 686 18.16 15.04 -25.11
CA VAL A 686 17.46 13.87 -25.64
C VAL A 686 16.92 13.05 -24.48
N PHE A 687 15.62 12.81 -24.51
CA PHE A 687 14.93 11.91 -23.58
C PHE A 687 14.84 10.52 -24.20
N THR A 688 15.48 9.55 -23.55
CA THR A 688 15.52 8.13 -23.93
C THR A 688 14.96 7.27 -22.81
N PRO A 689 13.62 7.17 -22.67
CA PRO A 689 13.01 6.40 -21.58
C PRO A 689 13.42 4.93 -21.65
N GLN A 690 13.69 4.30 -20.51
CA GLN A 690 14.04 2.87 -20.42
C GLN A 690 15.26 2.48 -21.28
N ALA A 691 16.20 3.40 -21.53
CA ALA A 691 17.45 3.06 -22.16
C ALA A 691 18.21 2.02 -21.32
N PRO A 692 18.86 1.03 -21.93
CA PRO A 692 19.48 -0.10 -21.23
C PRO A 692 20.62 0.30 -20.27
N ASP A 693 21.21 1.47 -20.48
CA ASP A 693 22.25 2.05 -19.63
C ASP A 693 21.72 2.82 -18.42
N GLY A 694 20.39 2.93 -18.25
CA GLY A 694 19.76 3.64 -17.15
C GLY A 694 19.81 5.17 -17.25
N MET A 695 20.24 5.73 -18.38
CA MET A 695 20.24 7.18 -18.60
C MET A 695 19.01 7.64 -19.41
N CYS A 696 18.06 8.27 -18.71
CA CYS A 696 16.83 8.79 -19.29
C CYS A 696 17.02 10.13 -20.01
N PHE A 697 17.96 10.97 -19.56
CA PHE A 697 18.26 12.27 -20.15
C PHE A 697 19.72 12.35 -20.59
N ARG A 698 19.96 12.89 -21.78
CA ARG A 698 21.29 13.12 -22.33
C ARG A 698 21.35 14.53 -22.90
N GLU A 699 22.11 15.41 -22.27
CA GLU A 699 22.37 16.72 -22.85
C GLU A 699 23.56 16.63 -23.81
N MET A 700 23.38 17.13 -25.04
CA MET A 700 24.36 17.16 -26.11
C MET A 700 24.58 18.61 -26.56
N SER A 701 25.78 18.89 -27.05
CA SER A 701 26.16 20.22 -27.55
C SER A 701 25.42 20.58 -28.84
N ASP A 702 25.10 19.57 -29.65
CA ASP A 702 24.28 19.70 -30.86
C ASP A 702 23.73 18.33 -31.32
N THR A 703 22.94 18.34 -32.39
CA THR A 703 22.37 17.13 -32.98
C THR A 703 23.40 16.25 -33.70
N GLN A 704 24.58 16.77 -34.07
CA GLN A 704 25.67 15.99 -34.67
C GLN A 704 26.39 15.13 -33.63
N GLU A 705 26.59 15.64 -32.41
CA GLU A 705 27.11 14.87 -31.27
C GLU A 705 26.20 13.66 -30.99
N PHE A 706 24.88 13.87 -30.99
CA PHE A 706 23.92 12.78 -30.83
C PHE A 706 24.06 11.71 -31.92
N ARG A 707 24.21 12.13 -33.19
CA ARG A 707 24.48 11.20 -34.31
C ARG A 707 25.77 10.43 -34.09
N GLN A 708 26.84 11.07 -33.61
CA GLN A 708 28.11 10.39 -33.33
C GLN A 708 27.97 9.36 -32.20
N ARG A 709 27.26 9.67 -31.12
CA ARG A 709 27.06 8.72 -30.01
C ARG A 709 26.32 7.46 -30.43
N ILE A 710 25.26 7.58 -31.23
CA ILE A 710 24.53 6.41 -31.77
C ILE A 710 25.48 5.46 -32.52
N LEU A 711 26.50 5.99 -33.20
CA LEU A 711 27.48 5.19 -33.94
C LEU A 711 28.50 4.49 -33.04
N LEU A 712 28.77 5.05 -31.86
CA LEU A 712 29.76 4.56 -30.91
C LEU A 712 29.17 3.59 -29.88
N GLU A 713 27.85 3.66 -29.66
CA GLU A 713 27.14 2.90 -28.63
C GLU A 713 26.12 1.92 -29.27
N PRO A 714 26.50 0.63 -29.48
CA PRO A 714 25.62 -0.37 -30.08
C PRO A 714 24.31 -0.59 -29.33
N GLU A 715 24.33 -0.43 -28.00
CA GLU A 715 23.14 -0.55 -27.15
C GLU A 715 22.13 0.57 -27.40
N LEU A 716 22.59 1.82 -27.58
CA LEU A 716 21.75 2.96 -27.94
C LEU A 716 21.17 2.78 -29.35
N LEU A 717 21.95 2.24 -30.30
CA LEU A 717 21.46 1.92 -31.64
C LEU A 717 20.34 0.88 -31.58
N ASN A 718 20.54 -0.23 -30.88
CA ASN A 718 19.53 -1.28 -30.74
C ASN A 718 18.27 -0.76 -30.05
N TYR A 719 18.44 0.09 -29.04
CA TYR A 719 17.35 0.79 -28.39
C TYR A 719 16.54 1.65 -29.38
N LEU A 720 17.20 2.49 -30.19
CA LEU A 720 16.50 3.34 -31.17
C LEU A 720 15.78 2.53 -32.26
N VAL A 721 16.36 1.41 -32.71
CA VAL A 721 15.69 0.48 -33.62
C VAL A 721 14.42 -0.09 -32.97
N GLY A 722 14.49 -0.51 -31.71
CA GLY A 722 13.33 -1.02 -30.96
C GLY A 722 12.22 0.03 -30.74
N ARG A 723 12.53 1.33 -30.85
CA ARG A 723 11.55 2.42 -30.77
C ARG A 723 10.80 2.68 -32.08
N ALA A 724 11.22 2.08 -33.21
CA ALA A 724 10.50 2.19 -34.48
C ALA A 724 9.32 1.19 -34.57
N PRO A 725 8.27 1.49 -35.38
CA PRO A 725 7.23 0.51 -35.72
C PRO A 725 7.83 -0.79 -36.27
N LEU A 726 7.23 -1.94 -35.95
CA LEU A 726 7.80 -3.26 -36.25
C LEU A 726 8.16 -3.41 -37.75
N ALA A 727 7.24 -3.03 -38.64
CA ALA A 727 7.44 -3.07 -40.09
C ALA A 727 8.61 -2.20 -40.60
N SER A 728 9.02 -1.18 -39.85
CA SER A 728 10.09 -0.25 -40.23
C SER A 728 11.43 -0.51 -39.53
N GLN A 729 11.50 -1.47 -38.60
CA GLN A 729 12.72 -1.71 -37.83
C GLN A 729 13.90 -2.17 -38.70
N ALA A 730 13.65 -2.99 -39.71
CA ALA A 730 14.67 -3.47 -40.64
C ALA A 730 15.30 -2.29 -41.41
N ASP A 731 14.47 -1.39 -41.93
CA ASP A 731 14.90 -0.19 -42.66
C ASP A 731 15.66 0.76 -41.75
N VAL A 732 15.14 1.05 -40.55
CA VAL A 732 15.81 1.91 -39.56
C VAL A 732 17.16 1.32 -39.15
N ARG A 733 17.24 0.00 -38.91
CA ARG A 733 18.50 -0.69 -38.61
C ARG A 733 19.47 -0.60 -39.78
N GLN A 734 19.03 -0.78 -41.01
CA GLN A 734 19.87 -0.65 -42.20
C GLN A 734 20.45 0.76 -42.31
N VAL A 735 19.64 1.80 -42.11
CA VAL A 735 20.07 3.21 -42.19
C VAL A 735 21.06 3.56 -41.07
N LEU A 736 20.83 3.08 -39.84
CA LEU A 736 21.72 3.32 -38.70
C LEU A 736 23.05 2.54 -38.80
N THR A 737 23.11 1.46 -39.58
CA THR A 737 24.31 0.60 -39.70
C THR A 737 25.06 0.79 -41.01
N ALA A 738 24.49 0.35 -42.14
CA ALA A 738 25.13 0.30 -43.45
C ALA A 738 24.78 1.52 -44.34
N GLY A 739 23.62 2.14 -44.13
CA GLY A 739 23.11 3.28 -44.90
C GLY A 739 23.47 4.65 -44.30
N ARG A 740 24.65 4.79 -43.68
CA ARG A 740 25.01 5.97 -42.88
C ARG A 740 25.06 7.28 -43.68
N ASP A 741 25.36 7.19 -44.98
CA ASP A 741 25.41 8.35 -45.88
C ASP A 741 24.01 8.89 -46.21
N THR A 742 22.97 8.06 -46.06
CA THR A 742 21.57 8.41 -46.28
C THR A 742 20.79 8.60 -44.96
N LEU A 743 21.47 8.58 -43.82
CA LEU A 743 20.87 8.83 -42.49
C LEU A 743 20.46 10.31 -42.37
N PHE A 744 19.16 10.53 -42.29
CA PHE A 744 18.53 11.81 -42.06
C PHE A 744 17.68 11.75 -40.78
N MET A 745 18.01 12.60 -39.82
CA MET A 745 17.24 12.76 -38.58
C MET A 745 16.44 14.04 -38.67
N GLU A 746 15.14 13.93 -38.47
CA GLU A 746 14.22 15.08 -38.48
C GLU A 746 13.53 15.19 -37.12
N LEU A 747 13.45 16.43 -36.64
CA LEU A 747 12.82 16.78 -35.37
C LEU A 747 11.46 17.41 -35.67
N GLN A 748 10.39 16.68 -35.36
CA GLN A 748 9.02 17.12 -35.59
C GLN A 748 8.46 17.76 -34.30
N PRO A 749 8.17 19.08 -34.29
CA PRO A 749 7.64 19.74 -33.10
C PRO A 749 6.31 19.17 -32.62
N CYS A 750 6.18 18.97 -31.31
CA CYS A 750 4.92 18.57 -30.69
C CYS A 750 3.98 19.79 -30.61
N THR A 751 2.87 19.76 -31.35
CA THR A 751 1.88 20.87 -31.38
C THR A 751 0.86 20.83 -30.23
N GLY A 752 0.74 19.70 -29.54
CA GLY A 752 -0.12 19.49 -28.37
C GLY A 752 0.68 19.15 -27.10
N SER A 753 0.04 18.48 -26.14
CA SER A 753 0.75 17.90 -25.00
C SER A 753 1.72 16.83 -25.50
N PHE A 754 3.03 17.04 -25.36
CA PHE A 754 4.02 16.07 -25.82
C PHE A 754 3.87 14.71 -25.12
N LEU A 755 3.32 14.69 -23.90
CA LEU A 755 3.05 13.48 -23.12
C LEU A 755 1.90 12.65 -23.74
N GLU A 756 0.85 13.31 -24.24
CA GLU A 756 -0.24 12.65 -24.96
C GLU A 756 0.23 12.15 -26.33
N VAL A 757 1.12 12.90 -26.98
CA VAL A 757 1.74 12.51 -28.26
C VAL A 757 2.61 11.24 -28.10
N VAL A 758 3.33 11.08 -26.98
CA VAL A 758 4.05 9.83 -26.68
C VAL A 758 3.08 8.66 -26.47
N TYR A 759 1.98 8.87 -25.75
CA TYR A 759 0.96 7.84 -25.61
C TYR A 759 0.42 7.37 -26.97
N GLU A 760 0.12 8.31 -27.86
CA GLU A 760 -0.39 8.01 -29.20
C GLU A 760 0.63 7.25 -30.05
N SER A 761 1.92 7.61 -29.97
CA SER A 761 2.97 6.88 -30.68
C SER A 761 3.15 5.45 -30.16
N GLU A 762 3.02 5.25 -28.85
CA GLU A 762 3.10 3.92 -28.23
C GLU A 762 1.89 3.05 -28.61
N VAL A 763 0.66 3.62 -28.61
CA VAL A 763 -0.54 2.92 -29.08
C VAL A 763 -0.41 2.56 -30.57
N ALA A 764 0.08 3.47 -31.40
CA ALA A 764 0.32 3.19 -32.82
C ALA A 764 1.33 2.06 -33.02
N ARG A 765 2.39 2.00 -32.19
CA ARG A 765 3.38 0.92 -32.20
C ARG A 765 2.77 -0.43 -31.80
N VAL A 766 1.89 -0.47 -30.79
CA VAL A 766 1.11 -1.67 -30.43
C VAL A 766 0.25 -2.14 -31.60
N ILE A 767 -0.54 -1.23 -32.19
CA ILE A 767 -1.44 -1.56 -33.30
C ILE A 767 -0.64 -2.07 -34.49
N SER A 768 0.49 -1.44 -34.84
CA SER A 768 1.38 -1.89 -35.92
C SER A 768 1.98 -3.27 -35.66
N ALA A 769 2.34 -3.59 -34.41
CA ALA A 769 2.88 -4.90 -34.07
C ALA A 769 1.80 -6.00 -34.18
N VAL A 770 0.57 -5.70 -33.74
CA VAL A 770 -0.57 -6.62 -33.85
C VAL A 770 -0.97 -6.83 -35.32
N ASP A 771 -1.00 -5.76 -36.11
CA ASP A 771 -1.33 -5.81 -37.53
C ASP A 771 -0.33 -6.72 -38.29
N GLU A 772 0.96 -6.56 -38.02
CA GLU A 772 2.01 -7.42 -38.58
C GLU A 772 1.81 -8.89 -38.16
N GLN A 773 1.54 -9.15 -36.87
CA GLN A 773 1.29 -10.50 -36.36
C GLN A 773 0.12 -11.20 -37.08
N THR A 774 -0.93 -10.46 -37.43
CA THR A 774 -2.12 -11.02 -38.07
C THR A 774 -2.01 -11.18 -39.59
N ASN A 775 -1.06 -10.51 -40.23
CA ASN A 775 -0.87 -10.53 -41.68
C ASN A 775 0.25 -11.48 -42.15
N THR A 776 1.23 -11.82 -41.30
CA THR A 776 2.31 -12.76 -41.65
C THR A 776 1.81 -14.20 -41.79
N ASN A 777 2.22 -14.91 -42.87
CA ASN A 777 1.84 -16.32 -43.09
C ASN A 777 2.39 -17.23 -41.98
N TRP A 778 1.49 -17.81 -41.18
CA TRP A 778 1.77 -18.62 -39.98
C TRP A 778 2.53 -19.94 -40.26
N GLU A 779 2.55 -20.40 -41.52
CA GLU A 779 3.17 -21.68 -41.92
C GLU A 779 4.70 -21.67 -42.01
N THR A 780 5.40 -20.52 -41.98
CA THR A 780 6.86 -20.53 -42.27
C THR A 780 7.80 -20.38 -41.07
N TYR A 781 7.41 -19.82 -39.91
CA TYR A 781 8.37 -19.65 -38.81
C TYR A 781 7.74 -19.61 -37.40
N TRP A 782 7.77 -20.75 -36.70
CA TRP A 782 7.48 -20.81 -35.25
C TRP A 782 8.50 -20.01 -34.41
N GLU A 783 9.72 -19.78 -34.93
CA GLU A 783 10.77 -18.98 -34.28
C GLU A 783 10.49 -17.46 -34.36
N SER A 784 9.98 -16.95 -35.49
CA SER A 784 9.64 -15.53 -35.67
C SER A 784 8.41 -15.10 -34.85
N ALA A 785 7.43 -15.99 -34.65
CA ALA A 785 6.29 -15.72 -33.77
C ALA A 785 6.71 -15.46 -32.31
N TRP A 786 7.78 -16.10 -31.85
CA TRP A 786 8.35 -15.87 -30.51
C TRP A 786 9.08 -14.51 -30.41
N GLU A 787 9.75 -14.06 -31.48
CA GLU A 787 10.38 -12.73 -31.55
C GLU A 787 9.35 -11.59 -31.64
N ILE A 788 8.24 -11.80 -32.36
CA ILE A 788 7.10 -10.85 -32.39
C ILE A 788 6.44 -10.79 -31.01
N THR A 789 6.27 -11.93 -30.33
CA THR A 789 5.76 -11.98 -28.95
C THR A 789 6.68 -11.26 -27.95
N GLN A 790 8.00 -11.34 -28.12
CA GLN A 790 8.98 -10.59 -27.32
C GLN A 790 8.92 -9.08 -27.59
N THR A 791 8.78 -8.68 -28.86
CA THR A 791 8.69 -7.27 -29.24
C THR A 791 7.40 -6.63 -28.72
N VAL A 792 6.27 -7.34 -28.80
CA VAL A 792 5.03 -6.95 -28.13
C VAL A 792 5.25 -6.88 -26.62
N GLY A 793 5.98 -7.86 -26.05
CA GLY A 793 6.49 -7.93 -24.67
C GLY A 793 7.21 -6.68 -24.15
N ASP A 794 8.12 -6.11 -24.93
CA ASP A 794 8.85 -4.89 -24.59
C ASP A 794 7.96 -3.63 -24.68
N ILE A 795 6.96 -3.64 -25.57
CA ILE A 795 5.92 -2.60 -25.63
C ILE A 795 5.01 -2.67 -24.39
N LEU A 796 4.74 -3.89 -23.85
CA LEU A 796 3.93 -4.11 -22.64
C LEU A 796 4.43 -3.31 -21.42
N LEU A 797 5.77 -3.25 -21.24
CA LEU A 797 6.40 -2.57 -20.10
C LEU A 797 6.13 -1.06 -20.06
N THR A 798 5.64 -0.49 -21.16
CA THR A 798 5.30 0.94 -21.24
C THR A 798 3.95 1.24 -20.59
N PHE A 799 3.05 0.26 -20.49
CA PHE A 799 1.67 0.40 -19.98
C PHE A 799 1.40 -0.34 -18.66
N THR A 800 2.39 -1.07 -18.14
CA THR A 800 2.37 -1.75 -16.83
C THR A 800 2.38 -0.89 -15.55
N PRO A 801 2.60 0.46 -15.52
CA PRO A 801 2.76 1.16 -14.25
C PRO A 801 1.58 0.99 -13.27
N PHE A 802 0.36 0.72 -13.77
CA PHE A 802 -0.86 0.78 -12.97
C PHE A 802 -1.22 -0.49 -12.19
N LYS A 803 -0.60 -1.65 -12.50
CA LYS A 803 -1.00 -2.95 -11.91
C LYS A 803 0.07 -3.63 -11.06
N VAL A 804 1.34 -3.30 -11.27
CA VAL A 804 2.44 -3.88 -10.50
C VAL A 804 2.71 -2.93 -9.34
N GLN A 805 2.35 -3.34 -8.12
CA GLN A 805 2.48 -2.58 -6.86
C GLN A 805 3.91 -2.14 -6.46
N LEU A 806 4.91 -2.27 -7.33
CA LEU A 806 6.26 -1.77 -7.10
C LEU A 806 6.48 -0.51 -7.94
N PRO A 807 6.75 0.66 -7.35
CA PRO A 807 6.97 1.90 -8.09
C PRO A 807 8.24 1.78 -8.95
N ILE A 808 8.05 1.54 -10.25
CA ILE A 808 9.13 1.37 -11.25
C ILE A 808 9.94 2.67 -11.49
N ALA A 809 9.51 3.84 -11.01
CA ALA A 809 10.10 5.11 -11.46
C ALA A 809 11.54 5.38 -11.06
N ALA A 810 12.12 4.61 -10.15
CA ALA A 810 13.52 4.79 -9.80
C ALA A 810 14.42 3.90 -10.68
N LEU A 811 14.24 3.85 -12.00
CA LEU A 811 15.01 2.91 -12.86
C LEU A 811 16.52 3.04 -12.62
N ARG A 812 17.07 4.25 -12.47
CA ARG A 812 18.50 4.46 -12.20
C ARG A 812 18.90 4.13 -10.76
N SER A 813 18.18 4.64 -9.76
CA SER A 813 18.46 4.32 -8.34
C SER A 813 18.26 2.82 -8.04
N PHE A 814 17.17 2.23 -8.51
CA PHE A 814 16.85 0.80 -8.38
C PHE A 814 17.86 -0.07 -9.14
N TYR A 815 18.24 0.30 -10.37
CA TYR A 815 19.26 -0.42 -11.13
C TYR A 815 20.64 -0.33 -10.46
N ALA A 816 21.02 0.85 -9.94
CA ALA A 816 22.28 1.04 -9.24
C ALA A 816 22.33 0.30 -7.89
N ILE A 817 21.23 0.32 -7.10
CA ILE A 817 21.08 -0.49 -5.89
C ILE A 817 21.13 -1.98 -6.26
N TRP A 818 20.40 -2.41 -7.30
CA TRP A 818 20.42 -3.79 -7.80
C TRP A 818 21.81 -4.25 -8.23
N GLN A 819 22.58 -3.41 -8.94
CA GLN A 819 23.95 -3.72 -9.32
C GLN A 819 24.90 -3.76 -8.11
N GLY A 820 24.78 -2.83 -7.17
CA GLY A 820 25.55 -2.84 -5.91
C GLY A 820 25.28 -4.12 -5.09
N VAL A 821 24.02 -4.52 -5.02
CA VAL A 821 23.56 -5.78 -4.41
C VAL A 821 24.10 -6.99 -5.16
N GLY A 822 24.13 -6.96 -6.49
CA GLY A 822 24.74 -8.03 -7.31
C GLY A 822 26.22 -8.25 -6.99
N LYS A 823 26.98 -7.18 -6.73
CA LYS A 823 28.40 -7.23 -6.33
C LYS A 823 28.61 -7.80 -4.92
N LYS A 824 27.75 -7.49 -3.93
CA LYS A 824 27.79 -8.13 -2.59
C LYS A 824 27.20 -9.54 -2.57
N SER A 825 26.26 -9.84 -3.46
CA SER A 825 25.58 -11.14 -3.54
C SER A 825 26.51 -12.27 -3.96
N SER A 826 27.60 -11.99 -4.70
CA SER A 826 28.62 -13.00 -5.00
C SER A 826 29.42 -13.44 -3.76
N GLU A 827 29.40 -12.67 -2.67
CA GLU A 827 30.14 -12.98 -1.44
C GLU A 827 29.22 -13.51 -0.31
N GLN A 828 27.97 -13.02 -0.18
CA GLN A 828 27.10 -13.35 0.97
C GLN A 828 25.66 -13.82 0.64
N GLY A 829 25.22 -13.81 -0.63
CA GLY A 829 23.97 -14.47 -1.06
C GLY A 829 22.63 -13.90 -0.54
N SER A 830 22.55 -12.61 -0.23
CA SER A 830 21.39 -11.91 0.38
C SER A 830 20.59 -11.01 -0.59
N ALA A 831 20.70 -11.21 -1.90
CA ALA A 831 20.05 -10.38 -2.93
C ALA A 831 18.53 -10.11 -2.77
N PRO A 832 17.68 -11.05 -2.31
CA PRO A 832 16.24 -10.80 -2.15
C PRO A 832 15.93 -9.80 -1.04
N LEU A 833 16.74 -9.78 0.03
CA LEU A 833 16.55 -8.95 1.22
C LEU A 833 16.79 -7.48 0.89
N TYR A 834 17.82 -7.19 0.10
CA TYR A 834 18.13 -5.84 -0.35
C TYR A 834 17.11 -5.28 -1.34
N LEU A 835 16.49 -6.12 -2.18
CA LEU A 835 15.41 -5.67 -3.07
C LEU A 835 14.16 -5.24 -2.28
N VAL A 836 13.83 -5.96 -1.21
CA VAL A 836 12.75 -5.59 -0.27
C VAL A 836 13.11 -4.31 0.49
N GLN A 837 14.36 -4.16 0.95
CA GLN A 837 14.82 -2.93 1.61
C GLN A 837 14.79 -1.70 0.69
N ALA A 838 15.12 -1.86 -0.59
CA ALA A 838 15.04 -0.79 -1.60
C ALA A 838 13.58 -0.37 -1.87
N ALA A 839 12.66 -1.34 -2.02
CA ALA A 839 11.23 -1.07 -2.19
C ALA A 839 10.62 -0.38 -0.96
N LEU A 840 11.02 -0.79 0.25
CA LEU A 840 10.58 -0.16 1.48
C LEU A 840 11.20 1.23 1.68
N LEU A 841 12.40 1.51 1.16
CA LEU A 841 12.97 2.87 1.17
C LEU A 841 12.23 3.83 0.23
N LEU A 842 11.72 3.33 -0.89
CA LEU A 842 10.79 4.11 -1.71
C LEU A 842 9.53 4.43 -0.90
N ALA A 843 8.99 3.47 -0.13
CA ALA A 843 7.85 3.70 0.76
C ALA A 843 8.17 4.65 1.93
N ASP A 844 9.35 4.56 2.54
CA ASP A 844 9.80 5.47 3.61
C ASP A 844 10.12 6.86 3.08
N GLY A 845 10.61 6.98 1.84
CA GLY A 845 10.75 8.24 1.10
C GLY A 845 9.42 8.94 0.83
N LEU A 846 8.28 8.23 0.96
CA LEU A 846 6.93 8.81 0.93
C LEU A 846 6.56 9.54 2.22
N THR A 847 7.36 9.44 3.29
CA THR A 847 7.20 10.28 4.48
C THR A 847 8.06 11.52 4.32
N LEU A 848 7.44 12.66 3.96
CA LEU A 848 8.16 13.92 3.77
C LEU A 848 8.94 14.32 5.02
N SER A 849 10.12 14.92 4.81
CA SER A 849 10.85 15.66 5.84
C SER A 849 10.13 16.97 6.20
N LYS A 850 10.20 17.35 7.48
CA LYS A 850 9.19 18.20 8.14
C LYS A 850 9.79 19.34 8.97
N GLY A 851 11.05 19.72 8.71
CA GLY A 851 11.81 20.68 9.51
C GLY A 851 11.33 22.14 9.49
N ARG A 852 10.25 22.49 8.77
CA ARG A 852 9.65 23.84 8.81
C ARG A 852 8.13 23.76 8.59
N ARG A 853 7.39 23.50 9.68
CA ARG A 853 5.96 23.16 9.64
C ARG A 853 5.06 24.08 10.45
N VAL A 854 5.37 25.35 10.47
CA VAL A 854 4.34 26.33 10.77
C VAL A 854 4.29 27.28 9.61
N ARG A 855 3.16 27.27 8.92
CA ARG A 855 2.82 28.30 7.96
C ARG A 855 1.78 29.19 8.63
N THR A 856 1.93 30.50 8.51
CA THR A 856 0.77 31.37 8.65
C THR A 856 -0.23 30.96 7.56
N SER A 857 -1.51 31.22 7.73
CA SER A 857 -2.54 31.06 6.70
C SER A 857 -2.31 31.99 5.49
N SER A 858 -1.12 31.97 4.87
CA SER A 858 -0.91 32.54 3.55
C SER A 858 -1.69 31.67 2.56
N THR A 859 -2.90 32.12 2.24
CA THR A 859 -3.66 31.82 1.02
C THR A 859 -3.13 30.60 0.29
N ALA A 860 -3.58 29.40 0.68
CA ALA A 860 -3.48 28.21 -0.16
C ALA A 860 -3.96 28.63 -1.55
N THR A 861 -3.04 28.69 -2.52
CA THR A 861 -3.22 29.21 -3.89
C THR A 861 -4.65 29.65 -4.17
N VAL A 862 -5.01 30.84 -3.66
CA VAL A 862 -6.39 31.30 -3.72
C VAL A 862 -6.73 31.52 -5.18
N GLY A 863 -7.74 30.80 -5.67
CA GLY A 863 -8.38 31.08 -6.95
C GLY A 863 -8.21 30.08 -8.09
N ARG A 864 -7.70 28.84 -7.88
CA ARG A 864 -7.75 27.80 -8.93
C ARG A 864 -8.50 26.56 -8.48
N SER A 865 -9.61 26.30 -9.17
CA SER A 865 -10.38 25.06 -9.11
C SER A 865 -9.50 23.83 -9.29
N VAL A 866 -9.63 22.83 -8.42
CA VAL A 866 -9.00 21.50 -8.60
C VAL A 866 -9.76 20.65 -9.63
N LEU A 867 -11.00 21.02 -9.96
CA LEU A 867 -11.83 20.27 -10.90
C LEU A 867 -11.32 20.42 -12.32
N ASP A 868 -10.77 19.32 -12.86
CA ASP A 868 -10.38 19.24 -14.26
C ASP A 868 -11.63 19.31 -15.16
N PRO A 869 -11.77 20.33 -16.03
CA PRO A 869 -12.90 20.47 -16.93
C PRO A 869 -13.16 19.28 -17.87
N LYS A 870 -12.21 18.36 -18.05
CA LYS A 870 -12.37 17.11 -18.81
C LYS A 870 -13.17 16.03 -18.06
N THR A 871 -13.26 16.12 -16.73
CA THR A 871 -14.02 15.18 -15.87
C THR A 871 -15.51 15.54 -15.73
N ALA A 872 -15.91 16.69 -16.28
CA ALA A 872 -17.30 17.14 -16.24
C ALA A 872 -18.23 16.17 -17.00
N VAL A 873 -19.48 16.08 -16.55
CA VAL A 873 -20.48 15.23 -17.23
C VAL A 873 -20.79 15.79 -18.62
N SER A 874 -20.81 14.91 -19.61
CA SER A 874 -21.00 15.29 -21.03
C SER A 874 -22.36 15.93 -21.31
N LYS A 875 -23.38 15.62 -20.50
CA LYS A 875 -24.71 16.25 -20.54
C LYS A 875 -25.15 16.66 -19.15
N THR A 876 -25.37 17.95 -18.96
CA THR A 876 -25.88 18.52 -17.71
C THR A 876 -27.27 17.94 -17.38
N PRO A 877 -27.46 17.31 -16.22
CA PRO A 877 -28.76 16.80 -15.81
C PRO A 877 -29.79 17.92 -15.65
N VAL A 878 -31.00 17.72 -16.19
CA VAL A 878 -32.13 18.63 -15.96
C VAL A 878 -32.70 18.42 -14.56
N GLY A 879 -33.09 19.51 -13.88
CA GLY A 879 -33.80 19.48 -12.59
C GLY A 879 -32.90 19.44 -11.36
N LEU A 880 -31.65 19.92 -11.46
CA LEU A 880 -30.72 20.02 -10.32
C LEU A 880 -31.20 21.05 -9.29
N LYS A 881 -31.24 20.66 -8.02
CA LYS A 881 -31.55 21.55 -6.88
C LYS A 881 -30.29 21.84 -6.09
N ALA A 882 -29.88 23.11 -6.01
CA ALA A 882 -28.75 23.52 -5.19
C ALA A 882 -29.03 23.30 -3.70
N ARG A 883 -28.04 22.76 -3.00
CA ARG A 883 -28.04 22.59 -1.55
C ARG A 883 -27.04 23.52 -0.89
N SER A 884 -27.41 23.98 0.29
CA SER A 884 -26.63 24.95 1.08
C SER A 884 -26.45 24.50 2.53
N ASP A 885 -26.96 23.32 2.87
CA ASP A 885 -27.05 22.83 4.24
C ASP A 885 -25.93 21.83 4.55
N GLY A 886 -25.27 22.01 5.70
CA GLY A 886 -24.24 21.12 6.22
C GLY A 886 -23.17 20.75 5.18
N ILE A 887 -22.87 19.45 5.08
CA ILE A 887 -21.90 18.88 4.14
C ILE A 887 -22.28 19.07 2.66
N TYR A 888 -23.53 19.43 2.36
CA TYR A 888 -24.03 19.61 0.99
C TYR A 888 -23.86 21.04 0.47
N ARG A 889 -23.18 21.92 1.22
CA ARG A 889 -22.91 23.30 0.80
C ARG A 889 -22.22 23.33 -0.58
N GLY A 890 -22.87 23.96 -1.57
CA GLY A 890 -22.36 24.09 -2.95
C GLY A 890 -22.68 22.89 -3.85
N ILE A 891 -23.24 21.81 -3.31
CA ILE A 891 -23.61 20.59 -4.04
C ILE A 891 -25.02 20.72 -4.59
N HIS A 892 -25.25 20.17 -5.76
CA HIS A 892 -26.54 20.11 -6.41
C HIS A 892 -27.08 18.68 -6.38
N GLU A 893 -28.31 18.50 -5.91
CA GLU A 893 -28.97 17.20 -5.81
C GLU A 893 -29.98 17.00 -6.94
N LYS A 894 -29.96 15.80 -7.52
CA LYS A 894 -31.03 15.28 -8.38
C LYS A 894 -31.75 14.14 -7.65
N ALA A 895 -32.91 14.45 -7.10
CA ALA A 895 -33.82 13.48 -6.50
C ALA A 895 -34.78 12.91 -7.56
N GLN A 896 -35.00 11.60 -7.54
CA GLN A 896 -35.99 10.92 -8.38
C GLN A 896 -36.73 9.89 -7.52
N GLU A 897 -38.05 9.81 -7.69
CA GLU A 897 -38.90 8.91 -6.90
C GLU A 897 -38.49 7.44 -7.10
N GLY A 898 -38.22 6.73 -6.01
CA GLY A 898 -37.79 5.33 -6.02
C GLY A 898 -36.31 5.07 -6.35
N VAL A 899 -35.49 6.10 -6.57
CA VAL A 899 -34.04 5.98 -6.89
C VAL A 899 -33.21 6.82 -5.92
N PRO A 900 -32.04 6.33 -5.44
CA PRO A 900 -31.15 7.14 -4.60
C PRO A 900 -30.74 8.46 -5.27
N SER A 901 -30.73 9.54 -4.49
CA SER A 901 -30.34 10.87 -4.97
C SER A 901 -28.91 10.88 -5.51
N ARG A 902 -28.71 11.63 -6.60
CA ARG A 902 -27.39 11.85 -7.21
C ARG A 902 -26.93 13.27 -6.93
N PHE A 903 -25.64 13.43 -6.66
CA PHE A 903 -25.05 14.69 -6.25
C PHE A 903 -24.05 15.20 -7.30
N TYR A 904 -23.98 16.52 -7.43
CA TYR A 904 -23.17 17.18 -8.43
C TYR A 904 -22.49 18.43 -7.87
N ALA A 905 -21.18 18.58 -8.12
CA ALA A 905 -20.49 19.84 -7.94
C ALA A 905 -20.65 20.69 -9.21
N VAL A 906 -20.78 22.01 -9.07
CA VAL A 906 -20.91 22.93 -10.20
C VAL A 906 -19.83 24.00 -10.10
N GLN A 907 -19.07 24.19 -11.18
CA GLN A 907 -18.06 25.23 -11.28
C GLN A 907 -17.95 25.72 -12.73
N GLN A 908 -17.95 27.04 -12.92
CA GLN A 908 -17.81 27.68 -14.25
C GLN A 908 -18.73 27.05 -15.32
N GLU A 909 -20.02 26.92 -15.00
CA GLU A 909 -21.07 26.31 -15.87
C GLU A 909 -20.87 24.82 -16.21
N LYS A 910 -19.82 24.17 -15.70
CA LYS A 910 -19.60 22.73 -15.81
C LYS A 910 -20.11 22.00 -14.58
N VAL A 911 -20.62 20.80 -14.80
CA VAL A 911 -21.22 19.95 -13.77
C VAL A 911 -20.39 18.68 -13.62
N TYR A 912 -20.12 18.30 -12.38
CA TYR A 912 -19.24 17.18 -12.03
C TYR A 912 -20.03 16.22 -11.16
N ALA A 913 -20.08 14.94 -11.53
CA ALA A 913 -20.72 13.94 -10.69
C ALA A 913 -19.86 13.74 -9.44
N VAL A 914 -20.49 13.73 -8.27
CA VAL A 914 -19.77 13.54 -7.00
C VAL A 914 -20.52 12.54 -6.11
N ARG A 915 -19.78 11.83 -5.27
CA ARG A 915 -20.35 11.13 -4.11
C ARG A 915 -19.69 11.63 -2.85
N TYR A 916 -20.44 11.63 -1.77
CA TYR A 916 -19.86 11.89 -0.48
C TYR A 916 -19.12 10.65 -0.01
N ASP A 917 -17.86 10.83 0.41
CA ASP A 917 -17.05 9.80 1.05
C ASP A 917 -17.03 10.08 2.54
N SER A 918 -17.78 9.29 3.30
CA SER A 918 -17.89 9.42 4.75
C SER A 918 -16.58 9.11 5.46
N ASP A 919 -15.67 8.35 4.85
CA ASP A 919 -14.43 7.90 5.50
C ASP A 919 -13.40 9.05 5.56
N CYS A 920 -13.43 9.93 4.55
CA CYS A 920 -12.55 11.10 4.46
C CYS A 920 -13.30 12.43 4.63
N ALA A 921 -14.60 12.37 4.95
CA ALA A 921 -15.53 13.51 5.02
C ALA A 921 -15.36 14.52 3.88
N ALA A 922 -15.14 14.00 2.68
CA ALA A 922 -14.88 14.79 1.49
C ALA A 922 -15.81 14.35 0.37
N TRP A 923 -16.11 15.28 -0.54
CA TRP A 923 -16.77 14.91 -1.78
C TRP A 923 -15.75 14.28 -2.72
N ARG A 924 -16.10 13.19 -3.39
CA ARG A 924 -15.25 12.51 -4.36
C ARG A 924 -15.80 12.77 -5.75
N VAL A 925 -14.98 13.29 -6.65
CA VAL A 925 -15.33 13.47 -8.06
C VAL A 925 -15.36 12.12 -8.74
N ILE A 926 -16.48 11.82 -9.38
CA ILE A 926 -16.68 10.63 -10.20
C ILE A 926 -16.45 11.04 -11.65
N ASP A 927 -15.36 10.56 -12.24
CA ASP A 927 -15.16 10.68 -13.68
C ASP A 927 -16.17 9.75 -14.39
N SER A 928 -17.11 10.35 -15.12
CA SER A 928 -18.13 9.58 -15.85
C SER A 928 -17.57 8.65 -16.92
N ARG A 929 -16.33 8.88 -17.38
CA ARG A 929 -15.61 8.02 -18.34
C ARG A 929 -15.08 6.74 -17.69
N ARG A 930 -14.83 6.77 -16.36
CA ARG A 930 -14.41 5.61 -15.57
C ARG A 930 -14.88 5.71 -14.10
N PRO A 931 -16.19 5.51 -13.84
CA PRO A 931 -16.77 5.73 -12.51
C PRO A 931 -16.31 4.73 -11.45
N ASP A 932 -15.74 3.61 -11.89
CA ASP A 932 -15.19 2.50 -11.12
C ASP A 932 -13.73 2.69 -10.71
N ALA A 933 -13.03 3.75 -11.16
CA ALA A 933 -11.62 3.99 -10.84
C ALA A 933 -11.33 3.88 -9.32
N TYR A 934 -10.19 3.26 -8.97
CA TYR A 934 -9.84 3.04 -7.56
C TYR A 934 -9.59 4.35 -6.82
N TYR A 935 -9.04 5.35 -7.49
CA TYR A 935 -8.90 6.69 -6.96
C TYR A 935 -10.00 7.61 -7.50
N GLN A 936 -10.56 8.44 -6.61
CA GLN A 936 -11.48 9.51 -6.97
C GLN A 936 -11.04 10.78 -6.23
N LEU A 937 -10.95 11.90 -6.96
CA LEU A 937 -10.40 13.16 -6.45
C LEU A 937 -11.24 13.66 -5.28
N PRO A 938 -10.68 13.78 -4.06
CA PRO A 938 -11.34 14.40 -2.93
C PRO A 938 -11.38 15.91 -3.12
N ILE A 939 -12.55 16.51 -2.94
CA ILE A 939 -12.79 17.94 -3.08
C ILE A 939 -13.59 18.48 -1.89
N GLN A 940 -13.34 19.75 -1.59
CA GLN A 940 -14.10 20.57 -0.65
C GLN A 940 -14.28 21.96 -1.20
N LEU A 941 -15.27 22.67 -0.70
CA LEU A 941 -15.54 24.05 -1.09
C LEU A 941 -14.78 24.98 -0.14
N ASP A 942 -13.93 25.87 -0.67
CA ASP A 942 -13.24 26.88 0.14
C ASP A 942 -14.17 28.04 0.54
N ASP A 943 -13.65 28.97 1.35
CA ASP A 943 -14.39 30.14 1.82
C ASP A 943 -14.81 31.10 0.70
N GLN A 944 -14.22 30.99 -0.48
CA GLN A 944 -14.53 31.78 -1.67
C GLN A 944 -15.53 31.08 -2.61
N GLY A 945 -15.99 29.87 -2.27
CA GLY A 945 -16.91 29.10 -3.10
C GLY A 945 -16.25 28.39 -4.28
N VAL A 946 -14.93 28.14 -4.21
CA VAL A 946 -14.14 27.42 -5.22
C VAL A 946 -13.90 25.99 -4.73
N TRP A 947 -14.04 25.00 -5.61
CA TRP A 947 -13.70 23.61 -5.27
C TRP A 947 -12.17 23.43 -5.27
N VAL A 948 -11.62 23.05 -4.12
CA VAL A 948 -10.20 22.78 -3.91
C VAL A 948 -9.99 21.32 -3.50
N HIS A 949 -8.74 20.84 -3.58
CA HIS A 949 -8.40 19.47 -3.15
C HIS A 949 -8.71 19.32 -1.66
N ALA A 950 -9.45 18.27 -1.27
CA ALA A 950 -9.65 17.95 0.13
C ALA A 950 -8.56 17.00 0.63
N SER A 951 -7.95 17.28 1.78
CA SER A 951 -6.94 16.41 2.39
C SER A 951 -7.58 15.08 2.81
N ALA A 952 -7.51 14.07 1.94
CA ALA A 952 -7.90 12.70 2.22
C ALA A 952 -6.66 11.81 2.16
N GLY A 953 -6.47 10.94 3.16
CA GLY A 953 -5.36 9.98 3.17
C GLY A 953 -5.32 9.08 1.92
N LEU A 954 -4.13 8.63 1.55
CA LEU A 954 -3.90 7.68 0.46
C LEU A 954 -4.68 6.38 0.71
N ARG A 955 -5.35 5.85 -0.33
CA ARG A 955 -5.97 4.51 -0.27
C ARG A 955 -4.87 3.45 -0.21
N GLY A 956 -4.65 2.93 1.00
CA GLY A 956 -3.75 1.82 1.31
C GLY A 956 -3.88 1.26 2.73
N GLY A 957 -4.88 1.69 3.51
CA GLY A 957 -5.21 1.18 4.85
C GLY A 957 -6.72 1.33 5.11
N GLY A 958 -7.32 0.35 5.77
CA GLY A 958 -8.74 -0.05 5.65
C GLY A 958 -9.88 0.85 6.17
N ARG A 959 -11.01 0.18 6.44
CA ARG A 959 -12.42 0.57 6.21
C ARG A 959 -13.14 1.34 7.34
N HIS A 960 -14.06 2.22 6.90
CA HIS A 960 -15.43 2.60 7.32
C HIS A 960 -15.83 3.11 8.71
N ARG A 961 -16.66 4.18 8.74
CA ARG A 961 -17.81 4.34 9.66
C ARG A 961 -19.05 4.82 8.88
N ILE A 962 -20.16 4.08 8.93
CA ILE A 962 -21.45 4.50 8.36
C ILE A 962 -22.04 5.62 9.23
N THR A 963 -22.11 6.85 8.71
CA THR A 963 -22.88 7.93 9.33
C THR A 963 -24.33 7.89 8.82
N LYS A 964 -25.28 7.67 9.72
CA LYS A 964 -26.72 7.79 9.41
C LYS A 964 -27.05 9.24 9.02
N LEU A 965 -27.63 9.42 7.85
CA LEU A 965 -28.30 10.66 7.43
C LEU A 965 -29.49 10.98 8.37
N PRO A 966 -29.83 12.27 8.58
CA PRO A 966 -30.97 12.67 9.41
C PRO A 966 -32.27 12.18 8.75
N THR A 967 -33.10 11.47 9.51
CA THR A 967 -34.42 11.05 9.05
C THR A 967 -35.42 12.17 9.36
N GLU A 968 -36.07 12.71 8.33
CA GLU A 968 -37.19 13.63 8.46
C GLU A 968 -38.36 12.94 9.19
N THR A 969 -38.99 13.71 10.08
CA THR A 969 -40.23 13.41 10.77
C THR A 969 -41.39 13.22 9.79
N GLY A 970 -42.00 12.03 9.76
CA GLY A 970 -43.22 11.77 9.02
C GLY A 970 -43.99 10.58 9.60
N ASN A 971 -45.18 10.86 10.14
CA ASN A 971 -46.12 9.88 10.69
C ASN A 971 -46.64 8.90 9.62
N GLY A 972 -46.76 7.62 10.01
CA GLY A 972 -47.91 6.78 9.64
C GLY A 972 -47.79 5.83 8.45
N THR A 973 -47.89 4.54 8.79
CA THR A 973 -48.39 3.38 8.01
C THR A 973 -47.47 2.63 7.03
N ASP A 974 -47.18 1.39 7.45
CA ASP A 974 -46.91 0.14 6.73
C ASP A 974 -45.91 0.12 5.55
N THR A 975 -44.73 -0.44 5.87
CA THR A 975 -43.64 -0.88 5.00
C THR A 975 -44.06 -1.98 4.01
N PRO A 976 -43.28 -2.21 2.92
CA PRO A 976 -42.22 -3.22 3.06
C PRO A 976 -40.89 -2.88 2.34
N GLY A 977 -39.77 -3.25 2.99
CA GLY A 977 -38.50 -3.50 2.30
C GLY A 977 -37.24 -2.83 2.84
N LYS A 978 -36.85 -3.07 4.11
CA LYS A 978 -35.43 -3.04 4.52
C LYS A 978 -34.99 -4.47 4.81
N SER A 979 -33.88 -4.90 4.22
CA SER A 979 -33.29 -6.22 4.46
C SER A 979 -32.95 -6.39 5.94
N ALA A 980 -33.64 -7.29 6.62
CA ALA A 980 -33.33 -7.66 8.00
C ALA A 980 -31.90 -8.23 8.06
N GLY A 981 -31.06 -7.71 8.95
CA GLY A 981 -29.78 -8.33 9.28
C GLY A 981 -30.02 -9.78 9.74
N LYS A 982 -29.13 -10.69 9.36
CA LYS A 982 -29.25 -12.13 9.70
C LYS A 982 -29.26 -12.29 11.23
N LEU A 983 -30.42 -12.58 11.82
CA LEU A 983 -30.57 -12.71 13.28
C LEU A 983 -29.84 -13.96 13.79
N ARG A 984 -28.96 -13.79 14.78
CA ARG A 984 -28.22 -14.89 15.43
C ARG A 984 -29.15 -15.79 16.27
N TYR A 985 -30.24 -15.22 16.81
CA TYR A 985 -31.27 -15.92 17.58
C TYR A 985 -32.68 -15.35 17.31
N LYS A 986 -33.71 -16.19 17.28
CA LYS A 986 -35.12 -15.77 17.35
C LYS A 986 -35.53 -15.64 18.82
N ILE A 987 -36.22 -14.56 19.18
CA ILE A 987 -36.78 -14.38 20.52
C ILE A 987 -38.26 -14.77 20.47
N HIS A 988 -38.66 -15.76 21.26
CA HIS A 988 -40.04 -16.14 21.43
C HIS A 988 -40.57 -15.58 22.75
N MET A 989 -41.46 -14.58 22.67
CA MET A 989 -41.93 -13.85 23.85
C MET A 989 -42.96 -14.61 24.71
N SER A 990 -43.47 -15.76 24.24
CA SER A 990 -44.38 -16.65 24.98
C SER A 990 -45.53 -15.89 25.69
N ASP A 991 -46.12 -16.48 26.73
CA ASP A 991 -47.03 -15.82 27.69
C ASP A 991 -46.25 -14.98 28.74
N PHE A 992 -45.05 -14.45 28.41
CA PHE A 992 -44.17 -13.80 29.39
C PHE A 992 -44.84 -12.64 30.12
N PHE A 993 -45.65 -11.83 29.43
CA PHE A 993 -46.38 -10.72 30.05
C PHE A 993 -47.42 -11.18 31.09
N ASN A 994 -47.85 -12.45 31.04
CA ASN A 994 -48.73 -13.07 32.02
C ASN A 994 -47.99 -13.87 33.10
N ALA A 995 -46.68 -14.09 32.93
CA ALA A 995 -45.83 -14.86 33.83
C ALA A 995 -45.62 -14.18 35.18
N ALA A 996 -45.25 -14.96 36.19
CA ALA A 996 -45.11 -14.46 37.57
C ALA A 996 -43.92 -13.50 37.69
N GLU A 997 -42.87 -13.73 36.91
CA GLU A 997 -41.64 -12.98 36.81
C GLU A 997 -41.90 -11.56 36.30
N PHE A 998 -42.66 -11.43 35.20
CA PHE A 998 -43.06 -10.12 34.66
C PHE A 998 -43.97 -9.37 35.64
N LYS A 999 -44.98 -10.04 36.22
CA LYS A 999 -45.89 -9.42 37.21
C LYS A 999 -45.17 -8.95 38.48
N ARG A 1000 -44.09 -9.63 38.87
CA ARG A 1000 -43.23 -9.20 39.98
C ARG A 1000 -42.42 -7.98 39.58
N ALA A 1001 -41.76 -8.00 38.42
CA ALA A 1001 -40.98 -6.88 37.91
C ALA A 1001 -41.85 -5.63 37.70
N ASP A 1002 -43.07 -5.76 37.17
CA ASP A 1002 -44.00 -4.65 36.95
C ASP A 1002 -44.38 -3.93 38.26
N LYS A 1003 -44.60 -4.71 39.33
CA LYS A 1003 -44.87 -4.17 40.68
C LYS A 1003 -43.65 -3.53 41.34
N GLU A 1004 -42.45 -4.08 41.11
CA GLU A 1004 -41.20 -3.58 41.71
C GLU A 1004 -40.67 -2.33 41.01
N ILE A 1005 -40.75 -2.29 39.67
CA ILE A 1005 -40.20 -1.22 38.84
C ILE A 1005 -41.14 0.00 38.83
N GLN A 1006 -42.46 -0.20 38.92
CA GLN A 1006 -43.48 0.87 38.84
C GLN A 1006 -43.31 1.80 37.61
N ALA A 1007 -42.81 1.26 36.49
CA ALA A 1007 -42.68 2.01 35.25
C ALA A 1007 -44.04 2.39 34.69
N LYS A 1008 -44.11 3.51 33.95
CA LYS A 1008 -45.36 3.99 33.33
C LYS A 1008 -45.91 3.01 32.28
N ASP A 1009 -45.02 2.26 31.60
CA ASP A 1009 -45.36 1.17 30.68
C ASP A 1009 -44.17 0.20 30.49
N LEU A 1010 -44.07 -0.82 31.35
CA LEU A 1010 -43.00 -1.84 31.30
C LEU A 1010 -43.17 -2.76 30.08
N GLU A 1011 -44.41 -3.08 29.72
CA GLU A 1011 -44.72 -3.97 28.60
C GLU A 1011 -44.27 -3.35 27.26
N ALA A 1012 -44.62 -2.08 27.00
CA ALA A 1012 -44.18 -1.39 25.80
C ALA A 1012 -42.65 -1.27 25.72
N SER A 1013 -41.99 -1.06 26.85
CA SER A 1013 -40.52 -0.99 26.94
C SER A 1013 -39.86 -2.31 26.51
N VAL A 1014 -40.38 -3.44 26.98
CA VAL A 1014 -39.91 -4.77 26.61
C VAL A 1014 -40.18 -5.07 25.13
N ARG A 1015 -41.38 -4.73 24.62
CA ARG A 1015 -41.72 -4.91 23.19
C ARG A 1015 -40.79 -4.11 22.28
N ASN A 1016 -40.53 -2.84 22.62
CA ASN A 1016 -39.63 -1.97 21.86
C ASN A 1016 -38.19 -2.50 21.84
N ALA A 1017 -37.68 -3.04 22.95
CA ALA A 1017 -36.33 -3.61 23.00
C ALA A 1017 -36.18 -4.84 22.09
N VAL A 1018 -37.19 -5.71 22.06
CA VAL A 1018 -37.22 -6.89 21.19
C VAL A 1018 -37.39 -6.49 19.72
N GLU A 1019 -38.25 -5.54 19.41
CA GLU A 1019 -38.43 -5.01 18.05
C GLU A 1019 -37.13 -4.37 17.53
N LYS A 1020 -36.45 -3.59 18.37
CA LYS A 1020 -35.15 -3.01 18.05
C LYS A 1020 -34.09 -4.08 17.77
N TYR A 1021 -34.06 -5.17 18.53
CA TYR A 1021 -33.22 -6.33 18.24
C TYR A 1021 -33.55 -6.99 16.89
N VAL A 1022 -34.84 -7.14 16.57
CA VAL A 1022 -35.28 -7.73 15.28
C VAL A 1022 -34.88 -6.84 14.10
N LEU A 1023 -34.94 -5.51 14.24
CA LEU A 1023 -34.61 -4.54 13.19
C LEU A 1023 -33.10 -4.34 13.02
N ASP A 1024 -32.35 -4.23 14.12
CA ASP A 1024 -30.92 -3.89 14.11
C ASP A 1024 -29.98 -5.12 14.14
N GLY A 1025 -30.52 -6.34 14.28
CA GLY A 1025 -29.75 -7.57 14.37
C GLY A 1025 -29.10 -7.81 15.75
N ALA A 1026 -28.00 -8.58 15.80
CA ALA A 1026 -27.37 -9.01 17.05
C ALA A 1026 -26.75 -7.88 17.90
N ALA A 1027 -26.72 -6.64 17.40
CA ALA A 1027 -26.04 -5.48 18.00
C ALA A 1027 -26.51 -5.11 19.42
N HIS A 1028 -27.76 -5.45 19.79
CA HIS A 1028 -28.32 -5.12 21.11
C HIS A 1028 -28.43 -6.31 22.06
N LEU A 1029 -27.98 -7.50 21.62
CA LEU A 1029 -28.05 -8.72 22.40
C LEU A 1029 -26.71 -8.99 23.08
N HIS A 1030 -26.67 -8.80 24.40
CA HIS A 1030 -25.45 -9.00 25.18
C HIS A 1030 -25.46 -10.35 25.88
N ARG A 1031 -24.31 -11.03 25.94
CA ARG A 1031 -24.18 -12.29 26.68
C ARG A 1031 -24.00 -11.99 28.16
N TRP A 1032 -24.73 -12.71 29.02
CA TRP A 1032 -24.54 -12.65 30.47
C TRP A 1032 -24.05 -14.00 30.99
N LYS A 1033 -23.03 -13.94 31.86
CA LYS A 1033 -22.48 -15.11 32.56
C LYS A 1033 -22.91 -14.98 34.04
N PRO A 1034 -23.89 -15.77 34.51
CA PRO A 1034 -24.32 -15.72 35.90
C PRO A 1034 -23.16 -15.99 36.86
N THR A 1035 -23.06 -15.22 37.93
CA THR A 1035 -22.06 -15.47 38.99
C THR A 1035 -22.57 -16.51 39.99
N ALA A 1036 -21.68 -17.02 40.86
CA ALA A 1036 -22.06 -17.96 41.91
C ALA A 1036 -23.16 -17.43 42.86
N LYS A 1037 -23.36 -16.10 42.93
CA LYS A 1037 -24.40 -15.46 43.74
C LYS A 1037 -25.81 -15.62 43.15
N ASN A 1038 -25.95 -15.81 41.83
CA ASN A 1038 -27.24 -15.82 41.15
C ASN A 1038 -28.00 -17.16 41.27
N LYS A 1039 -27.38 -18.24 41.79
CA LYS A 1039 -27.98 -19.59 41.92
C LYS A 1039 -28.61 -20.13 40.62
N LEU A 1040 -28.06 -19.77 39.45
CA LEU A 1040 -28.48 -20.25 38.13
C LEU A 1040 -27.58 -21.38 37.62
N ASP A 1041 -28.11 -22.20 36.71
CA ASP A 1041 -27.34 -23.24 36.04
C ASP A 1041 -26.18 -22.62 35.24
N LYS A 1042 -24.93 -23.00 35.59
CA LYS A 1042 -23.70 -22.49 34.97
C LYS A 1042 -23.55 -22.90 33.51
N ASN A 1043 -24.25 -23.97 33.09
CA ASN A 1043 -24.18 -24.48 31.72
C ASN A 1043 -25.24 -23.85 30.81
N ALA A 1044 -26.23 -23.17 31.37
CA ALA A 1044 -27.24 -22.45 30.59
C ALA A 1044 -26.67 -21.13 30.04
N LYS A 1045 -26.93 -20.85 28.75
CA LYS A 1045 -26.51 -19.60 28.11
C LYS A 1045 -27.60 -18.54 28.30
N PHE A 1046 -27.24 -17.45 28.97
CA PHE A 1046 -28.12 -16.29 29.16
C PHE A 1046 -27.63 -15.09 28.35
N PHE A 1047 -28.59 -14.28 27.94
CA PHE A 1047 -28.41 -13.05 27.21
C PHE A 1047 -29.29 -11.97 27.82
N PHE A 1048 -29.10 -10.72 27.42
CA PHE A 1048 -30.03 -9.65 27.78
C PHE A 1048 -30.15 -8.58 26.71
N LEU A 1049 -31.29 -7.89 26.77
CA LEU A 1049 -31.55 -6.65 26.06
C LEU A 1049 -31.69 -5.50 27.05
N ASP A 1050 -31.15 -4.35 26.71
CA ASP A 1050 -31.29 -3.13 27.51
C ASP A 1050 -32.72 -2.58 27.43
N LEU A 1051 -33.27 -2.12 28.56
CA LEU A 1051 -34.57 -1.44 28.64
C LEU A 1051 -34.36 0.06 28.94
N PRO A 1052 -33.95 0.87 27.94
CA PRO A 1052 -33.53 2.26 28.16
C PRO A 1052 -34.69 3.20 28.50
N SER A 1053 -35.94 2.83 28.19
CA SER A 1053 -37.13 3.64 28.44
C SER A 1053 -37.65 3.59 29.88
N ILE A 1054 -36.92 2.94 30.79
CA ILE A 1054 -37.31 2.73 32.19
C ILE A 1054 -36.35 3.48 33.12
N GLY A 1055 -36.86 4.54 33.77
CA GLY A 1055 -36.13 5.43 34.68
C GLY A 1055 -35.68 6.75 34.01
N ASP A 1056 -35.15 7.69 34.79
CA ASP A 1056 -34.71 9.03 34.32
C ASP A 1056 -33.31 9.01 33.65
N SER A 1057 -32.90 7.89 33.05
CA SER A 1057 -31.55 7.70 32.48
C SER A 1057 -31.52 8.02 30.98
N THR A 1058 -30.54 8.80 30.53
CA THR A 1058 -30.27 9.10 29.11
C THR A 1058 -29.30 8.10 28.44
N GLY A 1059 -28.96 7.00 29.13
CA GLY A 1059 -28.02 5.97 28.69
C GLY A 1059 -28.66 4.59 28.41
N ARG A 1060 -27.96 3.50 28.74
CA ARG A 1060 -28.45 2.12 28.55
C ARG A 1060 -29.66 1.76 29.44
N GLY A 1061 -30.09 2.62 30.36
CA GLY A 1061 -31.12 2.33 31.36
C GLY A 1061 -30.64 1.38 32.48
N ASP A 1062 -31.39 1.31 33.58
CA ASP A 1062 -31.02 0.53 34.77
C ASP A 1062 -31.50 -0.93 34.73
N TRP A 1063 -32.43 -1.25 33.83
CA TRP A 1063 -33.13 -2.53 33.76
C TRP A 1063 -32.83 -3.30 32.47
N ARG A 1064 -32.85 -4.63 32.55
CA ARG A 1064 -32.48 -5.56 31.48
C ARG A 1064 -33.52 -6.65 31.34
N LEU A 1065 -33.97 -6.92 30.11
CA LEU A 1065 -34.73 -8.13 29.81
C LEU A 1065 -33.73 -9.27 29.67
N VAL A 1066 -33.76 -10.22 30.61
CA VAL A 1066 -32.90 -11.40 30.58
C VAL A 1066 -33.56 -12.48 29.74
N LEU A 1067 -32.79 -13.07 28.83
CA LEU A 1067 -33.21 -14.10 27.90
C LEU A 1067 -32.39 -15.37 28.15
N LYS A 1068 -33.04 -16.52 28.17
CA LYS A 1068 -32.39 -17.82 28.29
C LYS A 1068 -32.44 -18.54 26.94
N ARG A 1069 -31.32 -19.17 26.57
CA ARG A 1069 -31.31 -20.07 25.41
C ARG A 1069 -31.99 -21.38 25.75
N VAL A 1070 -33.04 -21.69 25.00
CA VAL A 1070 -33.79 -22.94 25.14
C VAL A 1070 -33.29 -23.96 24.14
N GLU A 1071 -33.03 -23.56 22.88
CA GLU A 1071 -32.49 -24.43 21.82
C GLU A 1071 -31.52 -23.67 20.87
N LYS A 1072 -30.98 -24.32 19.83
CA LYS A 1072 -30.07 -23.66 18.86
C LYS A 1072 -30.84 -22.60 18.06
N GLY A 1073 -30.43 -21.34 18.22
CA GLY A 1073 -31.04 -20.20 17.53
C GLY A 1073 -32.36 -19.70 18.13
N LEU A 1074 -32.74 -20.15 19.34
CA LEU A 1074 -33.98 -19.73 20.02
C LEU A 1074 -33.72 -19.25 21.45
N LEU A 1075 -34.24 -18.07 21.77
CA LEU A 1075 -34.22 -17.44 23.09
C LEU A 1075 -35.63 -17.21 23.63
N GLU A 1076 -35.82 -17.37 24.93
CA GLU A 1076 -37.07 -17.05 25.63
C GLU A 1076 -36.79 -16.10 26.81
N PRO A 1077 -37.72 -15.18 27.13
CA PRO A 1077 -37.66 -14.36 28.34
C PRO A 1077 -37.54 -15.20 29.60
N PHE A 1078 -36.58 -14.83 30.44
CA PHE A 1078 -36.29 -15.48 31.72
C PHE A 1078 -36.71 -14.60 32.91
N ASP A 1079 -36.30 -13.33 32.93
CA ASP A 1079 -36.63 -12.38 34.02
C ASP A 1079 -36.36 -10.93 33.57
N ILE A 1080 -36.74 -9.95 34.40
CA ILE A 1080 -36.31 -8.55 34.25
C ILE A 1080 -35.50 -8.16 35.47
N LEU A 1081 -34.20 -7.88 35.28
CA LEU A 1081 -33.27 -7.61 36.36
C LEU A 1081 -32.70 -6.21 36.28
N ASN A 1082 -32.38 -5.64 37.44
CA ASN A 1082 -31.57 -4.44 37.51
C ASN A 1082 -30.10 -4.80 37.21
N HIS A 1083 -29.37 -3.96 36.50
CA HIS A 1083 -27.96 -4.22 36.16
C HIS A 1083 -27.08 -4.46 37.41
N LYS A 1084 -27.46 -3.95 38.59
CA LYS A 1084 -26.75 -4.21 39.86
C LYS A 1084 -26.99 -5.60 40.43
N GLN A 1085 -28.01 -6.32 39.94
CA GLN A 1085 -28.37 -7.68 40.36
C GLN A 1085 -27.85 -8.75 39.38
N MET A 1086 -27.43 -8.34 38.17
CA MET A 1086 -26.78 -9.18 37.16
C MET A 1086 -25.29 -9.33 37.48
#